data_AF-A0A2D6AA41-F1
#
_entry.id   AF-A0A2D6AA41-F1
#
_cell.length_a   1.000
_cell.length_b   1.000
_cell.length_c   1.000
_cell.angle_alpha   90.00
_cell.angle_beta   90.00
_cell.angle_gamma   90.00
#
_symmetry.space_group_name_H-M   'P 1'
#
loop_
_entity.id
_entity.type
_entity.pdbx_description
1 polymer ?
#
loop_
_entity_poly.entity_id
_entity_poly.type
_entity_poly.pdbx_seq_one_letter_code
_entity_poly.pdbx_strand_id
1 'polypeptide(L)'
;MINNVNDAPIVCNNDRASTDCMPVFTVDDIYTNINSEGFNNITKDLGSLANVANSYIVDQANEQVPDRQVYDWDASVDSSCVAFSVEVNSLNSLIVYENMSNEKGGTCTITMELTDDGTVNNTATAFTVDYSVAPVNDAPEISLQDANGQNLVVNDAGDRATGEGEFITMTEDDTNADNLTWDLLPLMSDIDHDVPSELTWTVTPTEQCVYTNYFTTEIVGTDLVFTLIPDATTNAKVWEQDFMNDNGIHQVRPNDQTFCAINLILQDTPLAPAHTPNYDPSVMPIANYSQGTDSVVMYVTIDNVAEKVADYSLDTISGVDFSGITNIMTGTEVPVSVNINAGGDEGPYTYDHMLAVTFFTDGHTDDQYTRTSYYNVPDYGETLTVDEDVYITKDTTRVEVSMDVLTCLNNPCDLTVPSTERFQTDSPESHRANNGGTQGAAWSNPGQYGVNGTQTSERRPMLQDSYWCNNRLTTLSLEAAEASADWGKCNEYAAGQGSFGATNQTLPSVVRTIGASAVPSFAPSIVAVSLTGLFVSALAFSSRRADDEEEMLESTSIEEDEMAVSPVIATILMVAITVVLSGVIYVWASSLADTDVKGVPRVTFDIEDVNSFDADQGHWRITVQSSETDLATQAVEVRVFYVDASGEAQVVTVNLADTNDVYGFNPENSDSMVTFVDQVNSEGDDRVSTFNTGDTVFVRTHDSEGTPLEDVTITLNYAPNVGQGAQLRTWQGLSYDVSA
;
A
#
# COMPACT_ATOMS: atom_id res chain seq x y z
N MET A 1 -99.84 -57.91 44.09
CA MET A 1 -99.60 -57.32 42.77
C MET A 1 -98.75 -56.09 43.02
N ILE A 2 -97.44 -56.20 42.79
CA ILE A 2 -96.56 -55.04 42.74
C ILE A 2 -96.82 -54.49 41.33
N ASN A 3 -97.36 -53.27 41.25
CA ASN A 3 -97.55 -52.64 39.96
C ASN A 3 -96.16 -52.35 39.39
N ASN A 4 -95.87 -52.95 38.24
CA ASN A 4 -94.75 -52.58 37.41
C ASN A 4 -95.01 -51.15 36.91
N VAL A 5 -94.33 -50.16 37.49
CA VAL A 5 -94.47 -48.76 37.08
C VAL A 5 -93.19 -48.42 36.33
N ASN A 6 -93.31 -48.16 35.03
CA ASN A 6 -92.19 -47.70 34.23
C ASN A 6 -91.88 -46.25 34.61
N ASP A 7 -90.70 -45.98 35.15
CA ASP A 7 -90.14 -44.65 35.31
C ASP A 7 -89.05 -44.39 34.28
N ALA A 8 -88.39 -43.24 34.40
CA ALA A 8 -87.30 -42.86 33.51
C ALA A 8 -85.98 -43.11 34.21
N PRO A 9 -84.98 -43.63 33.48
CA PRO A 9 -83.65 -43.77 34.04
C PRO A 9 -83.09 -42.38 34.35
N ILE A 10 -82.20 -42.31 35.34
CA ILE A 10 -81.58 -41.07 35.79
C ILE A 10 -80.07 -41.19 35.57
N VAL A 11 -79.51 -40.23 34.84
CA VAL A 11 -78.06 -40.03 34.76
C VAL A 11 -77.59 -39.50 36.11
N CYS A 12 -76.91 -40.35 36.88
CA CYS A 12 -76.39 -39.96 38.19
C CYS A 12 -75.13 -40.75 38.56
N ASN A 13 -74.08 -40.03 38.95
CA ASN A 13 -72.95 -40.61 39.64
C ASN A 13 -73.34 -41.01 41.06
N ASN A 14 -73.38 -42.32 41.33
CA ASN A 14 -73.78 -42.87 42.63
C ASN A 14 -72.98 -42.31 43.82
N ASP A 15 -71.69 -42.01 43.63
CA ASP A 15 -70.84 -41.44 44.69
C ASP A 15 -71.21 -39.98 45.01
N ARG A 16 -71.92 -39.31 44.09
CA ARG A 16 -72.42 -37.93 44.21
C ARG A 16 -73.94 -37.84 44.28
N ALA A 17 -74.63 -38.96 44.48
CA ALA A 17 -76.10 -39.01 44.52
C ALA A 17 -76.69 -38.18 45.67
N SER A 18 -75.92 -37.94 46.74
CA SER A 18 -76.34 -37.12 47.88
C SER A 18 -76.13 -35.61 47.70
N THR A 19 -75.44 -35.21 46.63
CA THR A 19 -75.10 -33.80 46.35
C THR A 19 -75.77 -33.32 45.07
N ASP A 20 -75.30 -33.80 43.93
CA ASP A 20 -75.55 -33.20 42.63
C ASP A 20 -75.57 -34.21 41.47
N CYS A 21 -75.33 -35.50 41.75
CA CYS A 21 -75.32 -36.57 40.73
C CYS A 21 -74.31 -36.38 39.58
N MET A 22 -73.41 -35.39 39.66
CA MET A 22 -72.54 -34.98 38.57
C MET A 22 -71.67 -36.13 38.05
N PRO A 23 -71.78 -36.49 36.76
CA PRO A 23 -70.84 -37.39 36.11
C PRO A 23 -69.41 -36.85 36.20
N VAL A 24 -68.46 -37.73 36.49
CA VAL A 24 -67.03 -37.39 36.60
C VAL A 24 -66.26 -38.23 35.61
N PHE A 25 -65.98 -37.67 34.45
CA PHE A 25 -65.27 -38.34 33.36
C PHE A 25 -63.79 -38.45 33.68
N THR A 26 -63.18 -37.33 34.09
CA THR A 26 -61.77 -37.24 34.47
C THR A 26 -61.56 -36.53 35.79
N VAL A 27 -60.41 -36.78 36.40
CA VAL A 27 -59.95 -36.13 37.63
C VAL A 27 -58.47 -35.81 37.45
N ASP A 28 -58.12 -34.53 37.59
CA ASP A 28 -56.74 -34.03 37.65
C ASP A 28 -56.55 -33.31 38.98
N ASP A 29 -55.78 -33.93 39.88
CA ASP A 29 -55.64 -33.56 41.29
C ASP A 29 -56.99 -33.34 42.00
N ILE A 30 -57.35 -32.08 42.30
CA ILE A 30 -58.61 -31.70 42.95
C ILE A 30 -59.70 -31.28 41.95
N TYR A 31 -59.38 -31.18 40.66
CA TYR A 31 -60.29 -30.72 39.63
C TYR A 31 -60.94 -31.92 38.90
N THR A 32 -62.23 -31.80 38.59
CA THR A 32 -63.00 -32.85 37.92
C THR A 32 -63.48 -32.37 36.57
N ASN A 33 -63.56 -33.27 35.58
CA ASN A 33 -63.99 -32.95 34.21
C ASN A 33 -63.12 -31.87 33.54
N ILE A 34 -61.85 -31.82 33.92
CA ILE A 34 -60.84 -31.01 33.28
C ILE A 34 -59.64 -31.89 33.00
N ASN A 35 -58.98 -31.67 31.87
CA ASN A 35 -57.75 -32.35 31.52
C ASN A 35 -56.71 -31.38 30.98
N SER A 36 -55.46 -31.71 31.25
CA SER A 36 -54.34 -31.17 30.47
C SER A 36 -54.44 -31.69 29.03
N GLU A 37 -54.36 -30.79 28.04
CA GLU A 37 -54.36 -31.18 26.63
C GLU A 37 -53.13 -32.04 26.31
N GLY A 38 -53.35 -33.11 25.55
CA GLY A 38 -52.29 -34.04 25.17
C GLY A 38 -52.55 -34.76 23.85
N PHE A 39 -53.53 -34.28 23.09
CA PHE A 39 -54.02 -34.84 21.83
C PHE A 39 -54.36 -36.33 21.93
N ASN A 40 -54.83 -36.76 23.09
CA ASN A 40 -55.19 -38.15 23.38
C ASN A 40 -56.70 -38.29 23.55
N ASN A 41 -57.25 -39.39 23.05
CA ASN A 41 -58.66 -39.68 23.25
C ASN A 41 -58.91 -40.13 24.69
N ILE A 42 -59.85 -39.47 25.36
CA ILE A 42 -60.25 -39.83 26.72
C ILE A 42 -61.45 -40.76 26.64
N THR A 43 -61.34 -41.94 27.22
CA THR A 43 -62.44 -42.92 27.24
C THR A 43 -62.95 -43.13 28.66
N LYS A 44 -64.26 -43.02 28.85
CA LYS A 44 -64.95 -43.24 30.13
C LYS A 44 -66.12 -44.20 29.97
N ASP A 45 -66.12 -45.29 30.72
CA ASP A 45 -67.27 -46.20 30.82
C ASP A 45 -68.43 -45.51 31.55
N LEU A 46 -69.60 -45.46 30.91
CA LEU A 46 -70.81 -44.85 31.46
C LEU A 46 -71.69 -45.86 32.24
N GLY A 47 -71.45 -47.16 32.00
CA GLY A 47 -72.18 -48.26 32.61
C GLY A 47 -73.29 -48.84 31.74
N SER A 48 -73.58 -50.13 31.98
CA SER A 48 -74.62 -50.93 31.31
C SER A 48 -75.59 -51.62 32.28
N LEU A 49 -75.53 -51.22 33.56
CA LEU A 49 -76.33 -51.74 34.66
C LEU A 49 -76.75 -50.58 35.56
N ALA A 50 -78.02 -50.51 35.94
CA ALA A 50 -78.48 -49.52 36.92
C ALA A 50 -78.09 -49.89 38.35
N ASN A 51 -77.89 -48.87 39.19
CA ASN A 51 -77.67 -48.98 40.64
C ASN A 51 -76.46 -49.83 41.06
N VAL A 52 -75.45 -49.94 40.19
CA VAL A 52 -74.18 -50.61 40.50
C VAL A 52 -73.06 -49.59 40.66
N ALA A 53 -72.01 -49.99 41.38
CA ALA A 53 -70.79 -49.18 41.49
C ALA A 53 -70.17 -48.96 40.09
N ASN A 54 -69.63 -47.76 39.86
CA ASN A 54 -69.03 -47.33 38.60
C ASN A 54 -69.98 -47.24 37.39
N SER A 55 -71.30 -47.27 37.62
CA SER A 55 -72.31 -46.93 36.60
C SER A 55 -72.92 -45.57 36.89
N TYR A 56 -73.17 -44.79 35.84
CA TYR A 56 -73.87 -43.50 35.93
C TYR A 56 -75.40 -43.64 35.76
N ILE A 57 -75.92 -44.86 35.89
CA ILE A 57 -77.35 -45.17 35.72
C ILE A 57 -77.98 -45.44 37.08
N VAL A 58 -79.03 -44.69 37.40
CA VAL A 58 -79.94 -44.95 38.53
C VAL A 58 -81.34 -45.17 37.98
N ASP A 59 -81.96 -46.29 38.32
CA ASP A 59 -83.25 -46.70 37.74
C ASP A 59 -84.00 -47.71 38.64
N GLN A 60 -85.30 -47.94 38.45
CA GLN A 60 -86.04 -48.93 39.25
C GLN A 60 -85.74 -50.36 38.81
N ALA A 61 -85.12 -51.13 39.71
CA ALA A 61 -84.68 -52.50 39.42
C ALA A 61 -85.80 -53.52 39.09
N ASN A 62 -87.08 -53.15 39.19
CA ASN A 62 -88.22 -54.06 39.03
C ASN A 62 -89.09 -53.81 37.79
N GLU A 63 -88.64 -52.95 36.87
CA GLU A 63 -89.45 -52.43 35.76
C GLU A 63 -89.67 -53.41 34.59
N GLN A 64 -88.79 -54.40 34.42
CA GLN A 64 -88.86 -55.35 33.29
C GLN A 64 -88.68 -56.83 33.68
N VAL A 65 -88.88 -57.14 34.97
CA VAL A 65 -88.68 -58.50 35.51
C VAL A 65 -89.54 -59.54 34.75
N PRO A 66 -88.95 -60.65 34.25
CA PRO A 66 -87.62 -61.17 34.56
C PRO A 66 -86.49 -60.76 33.59
N ASP A 67 -86.80 -60.01 32.53
CA ASP A 67 -85.82 -59.60 31.53
C ASP A 67 -84.95 -58.47 32.06
N ARG A 68 -83.69 -58.43 31.63
CA ARG A 68 -82.72 -57.41 32.06
C ARG A 68 -82.90 -56.18 31.18
N GLN A 69 -83.10 -55.03 31.80
CA GLN A 69 -83.15 -53.72 31.14
C GLN A 69 -81.88 -53.47 30.33
N VAL A 70 -82.05 -52.86 29.16
CA VAL A 70 -81.00 -52.44 28.25
C VAL A 70 -80.98 -50.92 28.20
N TYR A 71 -79.79 -50.34 28.36
CA TYR A 71 -79.57 -48.90 28.36
C TYR A 71 -78.76 -48.47 27.16
N ASP A 72 -79.22 -47.43 26.50
CA ASP A 72 -78.58 -46.81 25.35
C ASP A 72 -78.20 -45.36 25.69
N TRP A 73 -76.92 -45.05 25.50
CA TRP A 73 -76.34 -43.75 25.83
C TRP A 73 -76.03 -42.99 24.56
N ASP A 74 -76.30 -41.68 24.60
CA ASP A 74 -75.82 -40.74 23.59
C ASP A 74 -75.15 -39.54 24.28
N ALA A 75 -74.21 -38.91 23.59
CA ALA A 75 -73.55 -37.70 24.07
C ALA A 75 -73.34 -36.75 22.91
N SER A 76 -73.62 -35.47 23.16
CA SER A 76 -73.39 -34.42 22.18
C SER A 76 -72.74 -33.20 22.83
N VAL A 77 -72.06 -32.44 22.00
CA VAL A 77 -71.50 -31.13 22.33
C VAL A 77 -71.99 -30.14 21.26
N ASP A 78 -72.14 -28.87 21.62
CA ASP A 78 -72.54 -27.85 20.65
C ASP A 78 -71.57 -27.84 19.46
N SER A 79 -72.12 -27.68 18.25
CA SER A 79 -71.35 -27.51 17.01
C SER A 79 -70.35 -26.35 17.03
N SER A 80 -70.51 -25.38 17.93
CA SER A 80 -69.57 -24.28 18.14
C SER A 80 -68.40 -24.65 19.05
N CYS A 81 -68.37 -25.84 19.65
CA CYS A 81 -67.25 -26.29 20.45
C CYS A 81 -66.03 -26.55 19.55
N VAL A 82 -64.96 -25.80 19.82
CA VAL A 82 -63.70 -25.91 19.06
C VAL A 82 -62.65 -26.75 19.79
N ALA A 83 -62.85 -27.04 21.08
CA ALA A 83 -61.86 -27.74 21.91
C ALA A 83 -61.87 -29.27 21.71
N PHE A 84 -63.04 -29.88 21.58
CA PHE A 84 -63.17 -31.32 21.42
C PHE A 84 -64.52 -31.72 20.80
N SER A 85 -64.60 -32.95 20.33
CA SER A 85 -65.86 -33.62 19.97
C SER A 85 -66.07 -34.85 20.85
N VAL A 86 -67.30 -35.37 20.88
CA VAL A 86 -67.65 -36.54 21.71
C VAL A 86 -68.40 -37.58 20.89
N GLU A 87 -68.26 -38.84 21.29
CA GLU A 87 -69.03 -39.98 20.79
C GLU A 87 -69.30 -40.95 21.96
N VAL A 88 -70.43 -41.66 21.94
CA VAL A 88 -70.61 -42.85 22.77
C VAL A 88 -70.50 -44.09 21.90
N ASN A 89 -69.56 -44.98 22.24
CA ASN A 89 -69.35 -46.20 21.49
C ASN A 89 -70.40 -47.28 21.83
N SER A 90 -70.40 -48.38 21.07
CA SER A 90 -71.32 -49.51 21.27
C SER A 90 -71.16 -50.28 22.60
N LEU A 91 -70.18 -49.90 23.43
CA LEU A 91 -69.94 -50.47 24.76
C LEU A 91 -70.39 -49.51 25.88
N ASN A 92 -71.18 -48.48 25.56
CA ASN A 92 -71.64 -47.43 26.48
C ASN A 92 -70.47 -46.69 27.14
N SER A 93 -69.41 -46.42 26.37
CA SER A 93 -68.30 -45.58 26.83
C SER A 93 -68.28 -44.26 26.06
N LEU A 94 -68.22 -43.16 26.80
CA LEU A 94 -67.96 -41.83 26.26
C LEU A 94 -66.50 -41.76 25.79
N ILE A 95 -66.31 -41.32 24.55
CA ILE A 95 -65.01 -40.98 23.99
C ILE A 95 -64.99 -39.47 23.72
N VAL A 96 -64.03 -38.78 24.30
CA VAL A 96 -63.75 -37.36 24.02
C VAL A 96 -62.55 -37.30 23.09
N TYR A 97 -62.73 -36.70 21.92
CA TYR A 97 -61.72 -36.47 20.89
C TYR A 97 -61.28 -35.01 20.94
N GLU A 98 -60.10 -34.74 21.49
CA GLU A 98 -59.48 -33.41 21.48
C GLU A 98 -59.24 -32.95 20.04
N ASN A 99 -59.47 -31.66 19.77
CA ASN A 99 -59.26 -31.08 18.46
C ASN A 99 -57.79 -30.71 18.29
N MET A 100 -57.05 -31.53 17.53
CA MET A 100 -55.61 -31.34 17.28
C MET A 100 -55.24 -30.02 16.58
N SER A 101 -56.20 -29.23 16.09
CA SER A 101 -55.95 -27.91 15.51
C SER A 101 -56.28 -26.76 16.46
N ASN A 102 -56.62 -27.03 17.72
CA ASN A 102 -56.97 -26.01 18.71
C ASN A 102 -56.10 -26.15 19.96
N GLU A 103 -55.04 -25.37 20.04
CA GLU A 103 -54.11 -25.38 21.20
C GLU A 103 -54.47 -24.31 22.23
N LYS A 104 -55.50 -23.51 21.94
CA LYS A 104 -56.02 -22.49 22.86
C LYS A 104 -56.82 -23.08 24.01
N GLY A 105 -57.02 -24.40 24.05
CA GLY A 105 -57.90 -25.08 25.00
C GLY A 105 -59.36 -24.63 24.89
N GLY A 106 -60.16 -24.94 25.92
CA GLY A 106 -61.52 -24.43 26.03
C GLY A 106 -62.43 -25.24 26.94
N THR A 107 -63.60 -24.69 27.24
CA THR A 107 -64.64 -25.37 28.02
C THR A 107 -65.90 -25.51 27.18
N CYS A 108 -66.40 -26.73 27.04
CA CYS A 108 -67.65 -27.01 26.36
C CYS A 108 -68.57 -27.89 27.23
N THR A 109 -69.88 -27.70 27.07
CA THR A 109 -70.88 -28.49 27.80
C THR A 109 -71.20 -29.76 27.02
N ILE A 110 -70.92 -30.91 27.62
CA ILE A 110 -71.33 -32.24 27.14
C ILE A 110 -72.75 -32.49 27.62
N THR A 111 -73.68 -32.74 26.70
CA THR A 111 -75.05 -33.15 27.01
C THR A 111 -75.15 -34.67 26.91
N MET A 112 -75.36 -35.32 28.04
CA MET A 112 -75.54 -36.76 28.15
C MET A 112 -77.02 -37.11 28.05
N GLU A 113 -77.36 -38.01 27.14
CA GLU A 113 -78.70 -38.57 26.99
C GLU A 113 -78.67 -40.07 27.28
N LEU A 114 -79.73 -40.56 27.91
CA LEU A 114 -79.84 -41.96 28.32
C LEU A 114 -81.27 -42.41 28.06
N THR A 115 -81.41 -43.55 27.39
CA THR A 115 -82.70 -44.22 27.21
C THR A 115 -82.61 -45.66 27.69
N ASP A 116 -83.74 -46.20 28.12
CA ASP A 116 -83.89 -47.63 28.35
C ASP A 116 -84.81 -48.26 27.29
N ASP A 117 -84.93 -49.59 27.34
CA ASP A 117 -85.81 -50.39 26.48
C ASP A 117 -87.28 -50.43 26.94
N GLY A 118 -87.66 -49.55 27.87
CA GLY A 118 -89.03 -49.33 28.31
C GLY A 118 -89.94 -48.81 27.20
N THR A 119 -91.24 -49.02 27.35
CA THR A 119 -92.23 -48.60 26.33
C THR A 119 -92.87 -47.24 26.60
N VAL A 120 -92.72 -46.70 27.82
CA VAL A 120 -93.26 -45.41 28.28
C VAL A 120 -92.32 -44.85 29.33
N ASN A 121 -92.05 -43.54 29.35
CA ASN A 121 -91.08 -42.90 30.27
C ASN A 121 -89.63 -43.39 30.11
N ASN A 122 -89.28 -43.99 28.97
CA ASN A 122 -88.01 -44.66 28.72
C ASN A 122 -86.81 -43.72 28.43
N THR A 123 -86.93 -42.42 28.72
CA THR A 123 -85.92 -41.42 28.37
C THR A 123 -85.58 -40.58 29.58
N ALA A 124 -84.31 -40.59 29.96
CA ALA A 124 -83.77 -39.76 31.03
C ALA A 124 -83.91 -38.27 30.72
N THR A 125 -83.96 -37.45 31.77
CA THR A 125 -83.67 -36.03 31.60
C THR A 125 -82.19 -35.88 31.27
N ALA A 126 -81.88 -35.19 30.17
CA ALA A 126 -80.50 -34.98 29.75
C ALA A 126 -79.68 -34.31 30.86
N PHE A 127 -78.44 -34.75 31.04
CA PHE A 127 -77.53 -34.23 32.05
C PHE A 127 -76.39 -33.48 31.37
N THR A 128 -76.19 -32.22 31.74
CA THR A 128 -75.13 -31.37 31.17
C THR A 128 -73.91 -31.36 32.09
N VAL A 129 -72.73 -31.58 31.51
CA VAL A 129 -71.44 -31.55 32.20
C VAL A 129 -70.52 -30.58 31.48
N ASP A 130 -70.08 -29.53 32.18
CA ASP A 130 -69.02 -28.69 31.65
C ASP A 130 -67.70 -29.46 31.71
N TYR A 131 -67.06 -29.59 30.55
CA TYR A 131 -65.80 -30.29 30.38
C TYR A 131 -64.77 -29.36 29.76
N SER A 132 -63.59 -29.31 30.37
CA SER A 132 -62.53 -28.35 30.05
C SER A 132 -61.26 -29.04 29.58
N VAL A 133 -60.60 -28.46 28.57
CA VAL A 133 -59.30 -28.88 28.05
C VAL A 133 -58.33 -27.69 28.20
N ALA A 134 -57.18 -27.91 28.85
CA ALA A 134 -56.11 -26.93 29.04
C ALA A 134 -55.56 -26.41 27.70
N PRO A 135 -55.08 -25.15 27.58
CA PRO A 135 -54.26 -24.78 26.43
C PRO A 135 -52.90 -25.51 26.46
N VAL A 136 -52.26 -25.63 25.29
CA VAL A 136 -50.88 -26.12 25.16
C VAL A 136 -49.94 -24.93 25.12
N ASN A 137 -49.02 -24.86 26.09
CA ASN A 137 -47.91 -23.91 26.09
C ASN A 137 -46.75 -24.49 25.30
N ASP A 138 -46.80 -24.38 23.97
CA ASP A 138 -45.70 -24.70 23.08
C ASP A 138 -44.65 -23.58 23.08
N ALA A 139 -43.58 -23.80 22.33
CA ALA A 139 -42.53 -22.81 22.11
C ALA A 139 -42.65 -22.38 20.64
N PRO A 140 -42.27 -21.13 20.32
CA PRO A 140 -42.33 -20.68 18.94
C PRO A 140 -41.36 -21.53 18.11
N GLU A 141 -41.67 -21.75 16.85
CA GLU A 141 -40.85 -22.54 15.92
C GLU A 141 -40.18 -21.63 14.90
N ILE A 142 -38.86 -21.81 14.71
CA ILE A 142 -38.08 -21.15 13.66
C ILE A 142 -37.92 -22.09 12.46
N SER A 143 -38.51 -21.73 11.32
CA SER A 143 -38.36 -22.47 10.05
C SER A 143 -37.48 -21.71 9.06
N LEU A 144 -36.32 -22.26 8.71
CA LEU A 144 -35.41 -21.65 7.71
C LEU A 144 -35.79 -21.94 6.26
N GLN A 145 -36.59 -22.98 6.02
CA GLN A 145 -36.96 -23.45 4.70
C GLN A 145 -38.46 -23.71 4.58
N ASP A 146 -38.98 -23.57 3.37
CA ASP A 146 -40.35 -23.98 3.04
C ASP A 146 -40.48 -25.50 2.89
N ALA A 147 -41.71 -25.99 2.69
CA ALA A 147 -41.99 -27.42 2.49
C ALA A 147 -41.31 -28.04 1.25
N ASN A 148 -40.77 -27.23 0.34
CA ASN A 148 -40.03 -27.66 -0.86
C ASN A 148 -38.50 -27.58 -0.67
N GLY A 149 -38.02 -27.16 0.51
CA GLY A 149 -36.60 -26.95 0.81
C GLY A 149 -36.04 -25.62 0.28
N GLN A 150 -36.90 -24.65 -0.03
CA GLN A 150 -36.48 -23.31 -0.46
C GLN A 150 -36.23 -22.41 0.76
N ASN A 151 -35.06 -21.77 0.82
CA ASN A 151 -34.69 -20.87 1.92
C ASN A 151 -35.66 -19.68 2.02
N LEU A 152 -36.16 -19.44 3.21
CA LEU A 152 -37.16 -18.42 3.53
C LEU A 152 -36.54 -17.05 3.83
N VAL A 153 -35.26 -17.01 4.23
CA VAL A 153 -34.49 -15.79 4.50
C VAL A 153 -34.13 -15.10 3.17
N VAL A 154 -34.66 -13.88 2.96
CA VAL A 154 -34.46 -13.07 1.76
C VAL A 154 -34.18 -11.64 2.15
N ASN A 155 -33.25 -10.97 1.46
CA ASN A 155 -33.06 -9.53 1.62
C ASN A 155 -34.06 -8.72 0.78
N ASP A 156 -34.14 -7.41 1.04
CA ASP A 156 -35.04 -6.50 0.31
C ASP A 156 -34.68 -6.38 -1.18
N ALA A 157 -33.42 -6.63 -1.55
CA ALA A 157 -32.97 -6.72 -2.94
C ALA A 157 -33.45 -8.00 -3.67
N GLY A 158 -33.96 -9.00 -2.93
CA GLY A 158 -34.50 -10.26 -3.44
C GLY A 158 -33.50 -11.43 -3.48
N ASP A 159 -32.28 -11.24 -2.98
CA ASP A 159 -31.29 -12.29 -2.80
C ASP A 159 -31.67 -13.19 -1.62
N ARG A 160 -31.43 -14.49 -1.79
CA ARG A 160 -31.77 -15.50 -0.79
C ARG A 160 -30.53 -15.97 -0.06
N ALA A 161 -30.69 -16.27 1.23
CA ALA A 161 -29.69 -17.01 1.98
C ALA A 161 -29.39 -18.35 1.27
N THR A 162 -28.19 -18.88 1.48
CA THR A 162 -27.73 -20.15 0.87
C THR A 162 -27.59 -21.26 1.93
N GLY A 163 -27.30 -22.49 1.49
CA GLY A 163 -27.29 -23.66 2.37
C GLY A 163 -28.69 -24.06 2.84
N GLU A 164 -28.82 -24.63 4.04
CA GLU A 164 -30.12 -24.88 4.69
C GLU A 164 -30.76 -23.60 5.28
N GLY A 165 -30.57 -22.46 4.61
CA GLY A 165 -31.06 -21.14 5.03
C GLY A 165 -30.20 -20.44 6.09
N GLU A 166 -29.09 -21.05 6.50
CA GLU A 166 -28.23 -20.54 7.58
C GLU A 166 -27.20 -19.50 7.11
N PHE A 167 -26.90 -19.41 5.81
CA PHE A 167 -25.80 -18.57 5.30
C PHE A 167 -26.29 -17.28 4.65
N ILE A 168 -26.03 -16.15 5.31
CA ILE A 168 -26.19 -14.80 4.77
C ILE A 168 -24.86 -14.37 4.16
N THR A 169 -24.89 -13.80 2.95
CA THR A 169 -23.71 -13.23 2.31
C THR A 169 -24.00 -11.80 1.89
N MET A 170 -23.13 -10.89 2.31
CA MET A 170 -23.15 -9.48 1.95
C MET A 170 -21.79 -9.11 1.37
N THR A 171 -21.73 -8.05 0.56
CA THR A 171 -20.47 -7.55 0.01
C THR A 171 -19.86 -6.53 0.98
N GLU A 172 -18.55 -6.59 1.19
CA GLU A 172 -17.81 -5.57 1.94
C GLU A 172 -18.08 -4.16 1.41
N ASP A 173 -18.09 -3.18 2.32
CA ASP A 173 -18.37 -1.76 2.05
C ASP A 173 -19.72 -1.46 1.37
N ASP A 174 -20.63 -2.42 1.30
CA ASP A 174 -21.98 -2.16 0.83
C ASP A 174 -22.69 -1.20 1.79
N THR A 175 -23.30 -0.17 1.22
CA THR A 175 -24.07 0.85 1.95
C THR A 175 -25.54 0.87 1.52
N ASN A 176 -25.94 -0.02 0.59
CA ASN A 176 -27.31 -0.14 0.13
C ASN A 176 -28.16 -0.90 1.16
N ALA A 177 -29.15 -0.20 1.74
CA ALA A 177 -30.06 -0.77 2.73
C ALA A 177 -30.78 -2.03 2.22
N ASP A 178 -31.11 -2.11 0.93
CA ASP A 178 -31.84 -3.24 0.37
C ASP A 178 -31.01 -4.55 0.41
N ASN A 179 -29.68 -4.44 0.35
CA ASN A 179 -28.77 -5.58 0.41
C ASN A 179 -28.47 -6.01 1.85
N LEU A 180 -28.65 -5.11 2.81
CA LEU A 180 -28.29 -5.26 4.23
C LEU A 180 -29.48 -5.52 5.15
N THR A 181 -30.69 -5.59 4.61
CA THR A 181 -31.94 -5.78 5.37
C THR A 181 -32.55 -7.11 4.99
N TRP A 182 -32.74 -8.00 5.98
CA TRP A 182 -33.20 -9.38 5.77
C TRP A 182 -34.52 -9.63 6.52
N ASP A 183 -35.53 -10.14 5.81
CA ASP A 183 -36.87 -10.37 6.35
C ASP A 183 -36.91 -11.66 7.20
N LEU A 184 -37.22 -11.53 8.50
CA LEU A 184 -37.39 -12.67 9.41
C LEU A 184 -38.86 -13.11 9.56
N LEU A 185 -39.84 -12.35 9.06
CA LEU A 185 -41.26 -12.66 9.21
C LEU A 185 -41.63 -14.07 8.71
N PRO A 186 -41.13 -14.56 7.55
CA PRO A 186 -41.46 -15.89 7.05
C PRO A 186 -40.93 -17.04 7.93
N LEU A 187 -39.99 -16.76 8.83
CA LEU A 187 -39.36 -17.76 9.69
C LEU A 187 -40.16 -18.05 10.96
N MET A 188 -41.13 -17.19 11.28
CA MET A 188 -41.84 -17.20 12.54
C MET A 188 -43.12 -18.03 12.42
N SER A 189 -43.24 -19.06 13.26
CA SER A 189 -44.50 -19.77 13.47
C SER A 189 -44.71 -20.03 14.95
N ASP A 190 -45.95 -19.84 15.39
CA ASP A 190 -46.38 -20.21 16.72
C ASP A 190 -47.90 -20.42 16.70
N ILE A 191 -48.40 -21.34 17.53
CA ILE A 191 -49.80 -21.76 17.45
C ILE A 191 -50.65 -21.04 18.50
N ASP A 192 -50.09 -20.75 19.68
CA ASP A 192 -50.82 -20.11 20.78
C ASP A 192 -50.61 -18.58 20.89
N HIS A 193 -49.60 -17.99 20.20
CA HIS A 193 -49.43 -16.54 20.01
C HIS A 193 -49.66 -16.05 18.56
N ASP A 194 -50.04 -14.78 18.42
CA ASP A 194 -50.25 -14.11 17.13
C ASP A 194 -48.93 -13.61 16.52
N VAL A 195 -48.56 -14.17 15.35
CA VAL A 195 -47.37 -13.76 14.58
C VAL A 195 -47.64 -12.50 13.73
N PRO A 196 -46.76 -11.48 13.71
CA PRO A 196 -45.52 -11.33 14.47
C PRO A 196 -45.67 -10.53 15.78
N SER A 197 -46.87 -10.07 16.13
CA SER A 197 -47.08 -9.07 17.18
C SER A 197 -46.78 -9.54 18.60
N GLU A 198 -46.83 -10.84 18.84
CA GLU A 198 -46.63 -11.44 20.16
C GLU A 198 -45.32 -12.26 20.24
N LEU A 199 -44.47 -12.17 19.22
CA LEU A 199 -43.17 -12.80 19.19
C LEU A 199 -42.06 -11.75 19.12
N THR A 200 -40.93 -12.02 19.77
CA THR A 200 -39.78 -11.10 19.83
C THR A 200 -38.50 -11.79 19.39
N TRP A 201 -37.82 -11.19 18.42
CA TRP A 201 -36.47 -11.58 18.03
C TRP A 201 -35.41 -10.89 18.88
N THR A 202 -34.36 -11.63 19.22
CA THR A 202 -33.15 -11.07 19.81
C THR A 202 -31.91 -11.68 19.16
N VAL A 203 -30.86 -10.89 19.01
CA VAL A 203 -29.56 -11.33 18.48
C VAL A 203 -28.56 -11.41 19.63
N THR A 204 -27.87 -12.54 19.75
CA THR A 204 -26.81 -12.73 20.75
C THR A 204 -25.52 -13.21 20.08
N PRO A 205 -24.35 -12.79 20.59
CA PRO A 205 -23.07 -13.25 20.05
C PRO A 205 -22.86 -14.74 20.36
N THR A 206 -22.12 -15.43 19.49
CA THR A 206 -21.64 -16.79 19.74
C THR A 206 -20.21 -16.74 20.30
N GLU A 207 -19.75 -17.82 20.96
CA GLU A 207 -18.34 -17.94 21.37
C GLU A 207 -17.40 -18.03 20.16
N GLN A 208 -17.94 -18.33 18.98
CA GLN A 208 -17.16 -18.52 17.75
C GLN A 208 -16.82 -17.22 17.03
N CYS A 209 -17.53 -16.13 17.30
CA CYS A 209 -17.28 -14.87 16.60
C CYS A 209 -17.67 -13.64 17.42
N VAL A 210 -16.75 -12.69 17.47
CA VAL A 210 -17.02 -11.31 17.90
C VAL A 210 -17.51 -10.53 16.69
N TYR A 211 -18.81 -10.63 16.39
CA TYR A 211 -19.38 -10.05 15.17
C TYR A 211 -19.22 -8.53 15.07
N THR A 212 -19.08 -7.85 16.20
CA THR A 212 -18.82 -6.40 16.28
C THR A 212 -17.47 -6.00 15.70
N ASN A 213 -16.61 -6.94 15.31
CA ASN A 213 -15.42 -6.67 14.52
C ASN A 213 -15.74 -6.52 13.02
N TYR A 214 -16.95 -6.84 12.56
CA TYR A 214 -17.26 -6.77 11.12
C TYR A 214 -18.55 -6.00 10.83
N PHE A 215 -19.54 -6.12 11.70
CA PHE A 215 -20.82 -5.45 11.54
C PHE A 215 -21.50 -5.19 12.88
N THR A 216 -22.47 -4.29 12.86
CA THR A 216 -23.49 -4.18 13.90
C THR A 216 -24.84 -4.60 13.32
N THR A 217 -25.77 -4.98 14.19
CA THR A 217 -27.09 -5.45 13.77
C THR A 217 -28.17 -5.01 14.74
N GLU A 218 -29.35 -4.72 14.20
CA GLU A 218 -30.57 -4.41 14.95
C GLU A 218 -31.79 -5.07 14.31
N ILE A 219 -32.84 -5.28 15.10
CA ILE A 219 -34.14 -5.76 14.61
C ILE A 219 -35.09 -4.57 14.53
N VAL A 220 -35.57 -4.24 13.34
CA VAL A 220 -36.57 -3.18 13.10
C VAL A 220 -37.88 -3.83 12.65
N GLY A 221 -38.84 -3.96 13.57
CA GLY A 221 -40.06 -4.73 13.28
C GLY A 221 -39.72 -6.22 13.15
N THR A 222 -39.76 -6.74 11.93
CA THR A 222 -39.39 -8.12 11.60
C THR A 222 -38.10 -8.21 10.80
N ASP A 223 -37.44 -7.09 10.55
CA ASP A 223 -36.29 -7.04 9.66
C ASP A 223 -34.99 -7.06 10.46
N LEU A 224 -34.07 -7.95 10.06
CA LEU A 224 -32.70 -7.99 10.54
C LEU A 224 -31.86 -7.04 9.70
N VAL A 225 -31.51 -5.90 10.28
CA VAL A 225 -30.75 -4.84 9.61
C VAL A 225 -29.28 -4.94 10.02
N PHE A 226 -28.39 -4.93 9.03
CA PHE A 226 -26.95 -4.89 9.23
C PHE A 226 -26.39 -3.49 8.92
N THR A 227 -25.37 -3.09 9.68
CA THR A 227 -24.49 -1.98 9.32
C THR A 227 -23.07 -2.48 9.34
N LEU A 228 -22.45 -2.53 8.16
CA LEU A 228 -21.08 -3.00 8.00
C LEU A 228 -20.08 -1.98 8.54
N ILE A 229 -19.00 -2.47 9.14
CA ILE A 229 -17.85 -1.63 9.46
C ILE A 229 -17.07 -1.42 8.15
N PRO A 230 -16.60 -0.20 7.85
CA PRO A 230 -15.79 0.05 6.66
C PRO A 230 -14.55 -0.85 6.62
N ASP A 231 -14.26 -1.39 5.45
CA ASP A 231 -13.10 -2.26 5.17
C ASP A 231 -13.07 -3.51 6.07
N ALA A 232 -14.25 -4.02 6.42
CA ALA A 232 -14.40 -5.22 7.23
C ALA A 232 -14.93 -6.40 6.41
N THR A 233 -14.26 -7.54 6.55
CA THR A 233 -14.64 -8.77 5.87
C THR A 233 -14.35 -10.00 6.73
N THR A 234 -15.20 -11.02 6.60
CA THR A 234 -15.02 -12.28 7.32
C THR A 234 -14.14 -13.28 6.55
N ASN A 235 -13.80 -13.00 5.30
CA ASN A 235 -13.15 -13.97 4.42
C ASN A 235 -11.88 -13.46 3.70
N ALA A 236 -11.41 -12.25 4.03
CA ALA A 236 -10.10 -11.73 3.61
C ALA A 236 -9.01 -12.79 3.67
N LYS A 237 -8.14 -12.81 2.66
CA LYS A 237 -6.94 -13.63 2.74
C LYS A 237 -5.96 -12.99 3.71
N VAL A 238 -5.06 -13.79 4.29
CA VAL A 238 -4.09 -13.29 5.27
C VAL A 238 -3.24 -12.16 4.70
N TRP A 239 -3.01 -12.14 3.38
CA TRP A 239 -2.26 -11.09 2.67
C TRP A 239 -3.11 -9.91 2.15
N GLU A 240 -4.43 -9.89 2.40
CA GLU A 240 -5.32 -8.73 2.14
C GLU A 240 -5.53 -7.87 3.42
N GLN A 241 -5.71 -8.46 4.62
CA GLN A 241 -5.81 -7.73 5.93
C GLN A 241 -5.01 -6.41 6.17
N ASP A 242 -5.64 -5.25 6.15
CA ASP A 242 -5.04 -3.95 6.45
C ASP A 242 -4.78 -3.75 7.95
N PHE A 243 -3.51 -3.70 8.37
CA PHE A 243 -3.13 -3.43 9.76
C PHE A 243 -3.28 -1.97 10.19
N MET A 244 -3.55 -1.05 9.26
CA MET A 244 -3.74 0.37 9.55
C MET A 244 -5.11 0.65 10.19
N ASN A 245 -6.08 -0.24 9.98
CA ASN A 245 -7.42 -0.14 10.53
C ASN A 245 -7.58 -1.06 11.75
N ASP A 246 -7.50 -0.48 12.96
CA ASP A 246 -7.62 -1.20 14.25
C ASP A 246 -6.73 -2.46 14.36
N ASN A 247 -5.48 -2.37 13.87
CA ASN A 247 -4.52 -3.49 13.80
C ASN A 247 -5.03 -4.69 12.97
N GLY A 248 -5.85 -4.44 11.95
CA GLY A 248 -6.36 -5.44 11.01
C GLY A 248 -7.46 -6.33 11.57
N ILE A 249 -7.99 -6.02 12.75
CA ILE A 249 -9.00 -6.84 13.43
C ILE A 249 -10.26 -7.07 12.58
N HIS A 250 -10.58 -6.12 11.71
CA HIS A 250 -11.76 -6.12 10.83
C HIS A 250 -11.65 -7.10 9.65
N GLN A 251 -10.46 -7.63 9.38
CA GLN A 251 -10.20 -8.57 8.27
C GLN A 251 -9.49 -9.85 8.76
N VAL A 252 -9.40 -10.02 10.09
CA VAL A 252 -9.02 -11.31 10.69
C VAL A 252 -10.14 -12.32 10.48
N ARG A 253 -9.80 -13.55 10.10
CA ARG A 253 -10.81 -14.61 9.97
C ARG A 253 -11.34 -15.05 11.33
N PRO A 254 -12.67 -15.10 11.57
CA PRO A 254 -13.23 -15.61 12.82
C PRO A 254 -12.84 -17.08 13.04
N ASN A 255 -11.97 -17.39 14.01
CA ASN A 255 -11.54 -18.76 14.31
C ASN A 255 -11.10 -19.58 13.06
N ASP A 256 -10.37 -18.94 12.13
CA ASP A 256 -9.92 -19.50 10.85
C ASP A 256 -11.04 -19.92 9.87
N GLN A 257 -12.28 -19.43 10.08
CA GLN A 257 -13.44 -19.62 9.20
C GLN A 257 -13.67 -18.41 8.29
N THR A 258 -14.56 -18.53 7.31
CA THR A 258 -14.91 -17.47 6.34
C THR A 258 -16.26 -16.80 6.64
N PHE A 259 -16.81 -17.06 7.82
CA PHE A 259 -18.11 -16.56 8.27
C PHE A 259 -18.07 -16.29 9.77
N CYS A 260 -18.97 -15.44 10.22
CA CYS A 260 -19.18 -15.08 11.60
C CYS A 260 -20.55 -15.59 12.07
N ALA A 261 -20.57 -16.45 13.08
CA ALA A 261 -21.81 -17.01 13.61
C ALA A 261 -22.50 -16.08 14.62
N ILE A 262 -23.79 -15.82 14.43
CA ILE A 262 -24.68 -15.12 15.38
C ILE A 262 -25.82 -16.05 15.81
N ASN A 263 -26.34 -15.87 17.01
CA ASN A 263 -27.46 -16.65 17.51
C ASN A 263 -28.73 -15.79 17.51
N LEU A 264 -29.71 -16.20 16.71
CA LEU A 264 -31.04 -15.60 16.67
C LEU A 264 -31.96 -16.37 17.61
N ILE A 265 -32.58 -15.67 18.55
CA ILE A 265 -33.49 -16.26 19.53
C ILE A 265 -34.87 -15.65 19.31
N LEU A 266 -35.86 -16.51 19.08
CA LEU A 266 -37.28 -16.17 19.01
C LEU A 266 -37.92 -16.52 20.35
N GLN A 267 -38.68 -15.58 20.91
CA GLN A 267 -39.33 -15.76 22.20
C GLN A 267 -40.78 -15.32 22.15
N ASP A 268 -41.62 -16.00 22.91
CA ASP A 268 -42.99 -15.56 23.20
C ASP A 268 -42.99 -14.28 24.03
N THR A 269 -44.17 -13.70 24.20
CA THR A 269 -44.35 -12.64 25.19
C THR A 269 -44.00 -13.11 26.61
N PRO A 270 -43.51 -12.24 27.51
CA PRO A 270 -43.30 -12.64 28.91
C PRO A 270 -44.59 -12.97 29.69
N LEU A 271 -45.76 -12.62 29.13
CA LEU A 271 -47.08 -12.85 29.70
C LEU A 271 -47.93 -13.62 28.69
N ALA A 272 -48.85 -14.44 29.19
CA ALA A 272 -49.76 -15.19 28.33
C ALA A 272 -50.57 -14.26 27.39
N PRO A 273 -50.88 -14.73 26.15
CA PRO A 273 -51.58 -13.94 25.17
C PRO A 273 -53.00 -13.64 25.62
N ALA A 274 -53.39 -12.36 25.58
CA ALA A 274 -54.69 -11.91 26.10
C ALA A 274 -55.87 -12.51 25.33
N HIS A 275 -55.64 -12.91 24.09
CA HIS A 275 -56.63 -13.51 23.20
C HIS A 275 -56.80 -15.03 23.44
N THR A 276 -55.95 -15.64 24.29
CA THR A 276 -56.05 -17.03 24.76
C THR A 276 -56.40 -17.01 26.26
N PRO A 277 -57.66 -16.71 26.62
CA PRO A 277 -58.08 -16.48 28.02
C PRO A 277 -57.95 -17.73 28.90
N ASN A 278 -57.78 -18.90 28.29
CA ASN A 278 -57.64 -20.17 28.99
C ASN A 278 -56.29 -20.30 29.72
N TYR A 279 -55.33 -19.37 29.54
CA TYR A 279 -54.14 -19.28 30.39
C TYR A 279 -54.38 -18.62 31.75
N ASP A 280 -55.55 -17.99 31.98
CA ASP A 280 -55.89 -17.43 33.28
C ASP A 280 -56.26 -18.55 34.27
N PRO A 281 -55.52 -18.73 35.39
CA PRO A 281 -55.82 -19.77 36.38
C PRO A 281 -57.20 -19.65 37.03
N SER A 282 -57.87 -18.50 36.91
CA SER A 282 -59.26 -18.32 37.36
C SER A 282 -60.29 -18.91 36.39
N VAL A 283 -59.94 -19.02 35.11
CA VAL A 283 -60.75 -19.64 34.06
C VAL A 283 -60.39 -21.12 33.93
N MET A 284 -59.09 -21.42 33.96
CA MET A 284 -58.55 -22.76 33.77
C MET A 284 -57.45 -23.05 34.79
N PRO A 285 -57.80 -23.64 35.95
CA PRO A 285 -56.90 -23.71 37.09
C PRO A 285 -55.65 -24.57 36.93
N ILE A 286 -55.63 -25.43 35.90
CA ILE A 286 -54.49 -26.29 35.58
C ILE A 286 -53.62 -25.74 34.45
N ALA A 287 -54.02 -24.63 33.80
CA ALA A 287 -53.22 -24.01 32.75
C ALA A 287 -51.98 -23.37 33.38
N ASN A 288 -50.82 -23.65 32.78
CA ASN A 288 -49.54 -23.12 33.24
C ASN A 288 -48.80 -22.50 32.06
N TYR A 289 -48.73 -21.17 32.05
CA TYR A 289 -47.99 -20.43 31.05
C TYR A 289 -46.52 -20.25 31.45
N SER A 290 -45.62 -20.47 30.50
CA SER A 290 -44.21 -20.11 30.59
C SER A 290 -43.71 -19.65 29.23
N GLN A 291 -42.98 -18.54 29.21
CA GLN A 291 -42.40 -18.00 27.97
C GLN A 291 -41.56 -19.08 27.26
N GLY A 292 -42.00 -19.48 26.07
CA GLY A 292 -41.28 -20.37 25.18
C GLY A 292 -40.16 -19.64 24.44
N THR A 293 -39.16 -20.42 24.03
CA THR A 293 -38.01 -19.91 23.27
C THR A 293 -37.52 -20.94 22.28
N ASP A 294 -37.19 -20.50 21.08
CA ASP A 294 -36.43 -21.27 20.09
C ASP A 294 -35.25 -20.45 19.58
N SER A 295 -34.22 -21.13 19.06
CA SER A 295 -33.00 -20.45 18.62
C SER A 295 -32.34 -21.13 17.44
N VAL A 296 -31.80 -20.33 16.54
CA VAL A 296 -31.06 -20.79 15.36
C VAL A 296 -29.75 -20.02 15.22
N VAL A 297 -28.72 -20.70 14.73
CA VAL A 297 -27.43 -20.09 14.44
C VAL A 297 -27.41 -19.66 12.98
N MET A 298 -27.13 -18.37 12.74
CA MET A 298 -26.93 -17.82 11.41
C MET A 298 -25.45 -17.58 11.16
N TYR A 299 -24.97 -17.97 9.99
CA TYR A 299 -23.61 -17.75 9.53
C TYR A 299 -23.59 -16.55 8.57
N VAL A 300 -22.95 -15.47 8.99
CA VAL A 300 -22.85 -14.24 8.21
C VAL A 300 -21.48 -14.17 7.55
N THR A 301 -21.45 -14.15 6.23
CA THR A 301 -20.24 -13.87 5.44
C THR A 301 -20.30 -12.45 4.91
N ILE A 302 -19.26 -11.67 5.18
CA ILE A 302 -18.99 -10.44 4.43
C ILE A 302 -17.90 -10.79 3.44
N ASP A 303 -18.21 -10.67 2.16
CA ASP A 303 -17.34 -11.06 1.06
C ASP A 303 -16.37 -9.93 0.73
N ASN A 304 -15.07 -10.25 0.80
CA ASN A 304 -13.97 -9.32 0.57
C ASN A 304 -14.04 -8.72 -0.84
N VAL A 305 -14.03 -7.40 -0.93
CA VAL A 305 -13.82 -6.67 -2.18
C VAL A 305 -12.33 -6.43 -2.37
N ALA A 306 -11.84 -6.62 -3.60
CA ALA A 306 -10.43 -6.37 -3.86
C ALA A 306 -10.12 -4.87 -3.69
N GLU A 307 -9.19 -4.57 -2.79
CA GLU A 307 -8.67 -3.22 -2.61
C GLU A 307 -7.97 -2.73 -3.87
N LYS A 308 -8.09 -1.43 -4.14
CA LYS A 308 -7.39 -0.77 -5.23
C LYS A 308 -5.92 -0.57 -4.85
N VAL A 309 -5.03 -0.88 -5.77
CA VAL A 309 -3.57 -0.84 -5.54
C VAL A 309 -2.91 0.10 -6.53
N ALA A 310 -2.14 1.05 -6.00
CA ALA A 310 -1.27 1.90 -6.82
C ALA A 310 -0.08 1.07 -7.35
N ASP A 311 0.39 1.39 -8.55
CA ASP A 311 1.63 0.80 -9.08
C ASP A 311 2.48 1.93 -9.67
N TYR A 312 3.72 2.06 -9.20
CA TYR A 312 4.66 3.08 -9.66
C TYR A 312 5.81 2.41 -10.38
N SER A 313 6.31 3.03 -11.44
CA SER A 313 7.38 2.42 -12.23
C SER A 313 8.43 3.45 -12.63
N LEU A 314 9.70 3.07 -12.51
CA LEU A 314 10.80 3.85 -13.07
C LEU A 314 10.79 3.75 -14.59
N ASP A 315 10.88 4.89 -15.27
CA ASP A 315 10.90 4.95 -16.73
C ASP A 315 12.24 4.45 -17.28
N THR A 316 12.24 3.21 -17.72
CA THR A 316 13.40 2.56 -18.33
C THR A 316 13.76 3.08 -19.72
N ILE A 317 12.84 3.79 -20.40
CA ILE A 317 13.07 4.34 -21.74
C ILE A 317 13.92 5.61 -21.62
N SER A 318 13.54 6.52 -20.73
CA SER A 318 14.33 7.71 -20.41
C SER A 318 15.62 7.35 -19.69
N GLY A 319 15.55 6.38 -18.77
CA GLY A 319 16.67 5.94 -17.95
C GLY A 319 17.11 7.01 -16.94
N VAL A 320 18.40 7.01 -16.61
CA VAL A 320 19.01 8.05 -15.78
C VAL A 320 19.48 9.17 -16.69
N ASP A 321 18.99 10.39 -16.48
CA ASP A 321 19.52 11.59 -17.13
C ASP A 321 20.67 12.15 -16.30
N PHE A 322 21.79 12.47 -16.94
CA PHE A 322 22.98 13.07 -16.32
C PHE A 322 23.05 14.58 -16.58
N SER A 323 21.92 15.21 -16.90
CA SER A 323 21.81 16.68 -17.09
C SER A 323 22.80 17.23 -18.13
N GLY A 324 23.09 16.43 -19.17
CA GLY A 324 24.05 16.78 -20.23
C GLY A 324 25.54 16.67 -19.86
N ILE A 325 25.87 16.20 -18.66
CA ILE A 325 27.26 16.05 -18.19
C ILE A 325 27.93 14.85 -18.86
N THR A 326 29.09 15.08 -19.47
CA THR A 326 29.80 14.05 -20.27
C THR A 326 31.17 13.67 -19.70
N ASN A 327 31.86 14.62 -19.08
CA ASN A 327 33.20 14.44 -18.53
C ASN A 327 33.23 15.02 -17.12
N ILE A 328 33.78 14.27 -16.16
CA ILE A 328 33.85 14.70 -14.76
C ILE A 328 35.22 14.37 -14.17
N MET A 329 35.57 15.04 -13.08
CA MET A 329 36.73 14.64 -12.27
C MET A 329 36.32 13.57 -11.25
N THR A 330 37.28 12.78 -10.77
CA THR A 330 36.98 11.75 -9.76
C THR A 330 36.52 12.41 -8.45
N GLY A 331 35.39 11.95 -7.91
CA GLY A 331 34.79 12.48 -6.68
C GLY A 331 33.88 13.68 -6.90
N THR A 332 33.25 13.77 -8.07
CA THR A 332 32.25 14.79 -8.41
C THR A 332 30.86 14.30 -8.00
N GLU A 333 30.04 15.18 -7.42
CA GLU A 333 28.60 14.95 -7.25
C GLU A 333 27.89 15.39 -8.54
N VAL A 334 27.20 14.47 -9.21
CA VAL A 334 26.60 14.69 -10.53
C VAL A 334 25.08 14.77 -10.37
N PRO A 335 24.43 15.87 -10.79
CA PRO A 335 22.97 15.97 -10.75
C PRO A 335 22.37 15.01 -11.77
N VAL A 336 21.54 14.09 -11.27
CA VAL A 336 20.82 13.12 -12.07
C VAL A 336 19.33 13.23 -11.85
N SER A 337 18.57 12.86 -12.88
CA SER A 337 17.12 12.78 -12.78
C SER A 337 16.58 11.47 -13.33
N VAL A 338 15.46 11.02 -12.76
CA VAL A 338 14.70 9.87 -13.22
C VAL A 338 13.21 10.19 -13.25
N ASN A 339 12.50 9.56 -14.17
CA ASN A 339 11.04 9.69 -14.26
C ASN A 339 10.37 8.48 -13.61
N ILE A 340 9.35 8.74 -12.80
CA ILE A 340 8.48 7.74 -12.17
C ILE A 340 7.07 7.91 -12.72
N ASN A 341 6.53 6.86 -13.31
CA ASN A 341 5.17 6.84 -13.86
C ASN A 341 4.20 6.22 -12.86
N ALA A 342 3.03 6.85 -12.67
CA ALA A 342 1.91 6.27 -11.94
C ALA A 342 1.03 5.41 -12.86
N GLY A 343 0.79 4.18 -12.45
CA GLY A 343 -0.11 3.20 -13.06
C GLY A 343 -0.92 2.46 -12.00
N GLY A 344 -1.21 1.19 -12.26
CA GLY A 344 -2.02 0.36 -11.35
C GLY A 344 -3.51 0.64 -11.47
N ASP A 345 -4.21 0.60 -10.33
CA ASP A 345 -5.62 0.96 -10.24
C ASP A 345 -5.79 2.46 -10.00
N GLU A 346 -6.76 3.08 -10.67
CA GLU A 346 -7.12 4.47 -10.37
C GLU A 346 -7.82 4.55 -9.00
N GLY A 347 -7.36 5.45 -8.12
CA GLY A 347 -7.89 5.66 -6.77
C GLY A 347 -9.38 6.06 -6.70
N PRO A 348 -9.90 6.45 -5.52
CA PRO A 348 -9.20 6.68 -4.25
C PRO A 348 -8.75 5.38 -3.56
N TYR A 349 -7.70 5.49 -2.75
CA TYR A 349 -7.18 4.42 -1.89
C TYR A 349 -7.67 4.61 -0.45
N THR A 350 -7.71 3.54 0.34
CA THR A 350 -8.12 3.56 1.76
C THR A 350 -7.03 4.13 2.68
N TYR A 351 -5.79 4.16 2.21
CA TYR A 351 -4.62 4.68 2.90
C TYR A 351 -3.92 5.79 2.09
N ASP A 352 -3.06 6.57 2.74
CA ASP A 352 -2.15 7.52 2.09
C ASP A 352 -0.73 6.95 2.04
N HIS A 353 0.06 7.35 1.03
CA HIS A 353 1.39 6.79 0.79
C HIS A 353 2.34 7.77 0.10
N MET A 354 3.63 7.52 0.28
CA MET A 354 4.71 8.29 -0.33
C MET A 354 5.74 7.39 -1.00
N LEU A 355 6.53 7.96 -1.90
CA LEU A 355 7.65 7.26 -2.54
C LEU A 355 8.94 7.59 -1.79
N ALA A 356 9.66 6.57 -1.33
CA ALA A 356 11.06 6.68 -0.93
C ALA A 356 11.94 6.27 -2.12
N VAL A 357 12.59 7.26 -2.73
CA VAL A 357 13.49 7.04 -3.86
C VAL A 357 14.92 7.09 -3.34
N THR A 358 15.68 6.04 -3.61
CA THR A 358 17.06 5.88 -3.16
C THR A 358 17.98 5.80 -4.36
N PHE A 359 18.98 6.68 -4.39
CA PHE A 359 20.05 6.68 -5.37
C PHE A 359 21.30 6.04 -4.75
N PHE A 360 21.92 5.15 -5.50
CA PHE A 360 23.11 4.41 -5.11
C PHE A 360 24.15 4.40 -6.23
N THR A 361 25.42 4.57 -5.85
CA THR A 361 26.58 4.40 -6.75
C THR A 361 27.60 3.48 -6.12
N ASP A 362 28.31 2.72 -6.97
CA ASP A 362 29.43 1.89 -6.53
C ASP A 362 30.78 2.61 -6.69
N GLY A 363 31.89 1.89 -6.40
CA GLY A 363 33.23 2.44 -6.54
C GLY A 363 33.69 3.32 -5.36
N HIS A 364 32.95 3.31 -4.26
CA HIS A 364 33.33 3.91 -2.98
C HIS A 364 32.79 3.04 -1.83
N THR A 365 33.22 3.33 -0.60
CA THR A 365 32.82 2.56 0.61
C THR A 365 32.11 3.43 1.62
N ASP A 366 31.63 4.61 1.22
CA ASP A 366 31.08 5.60 2.12
C ASP A 366 29.57 5.64 1.96
N ASP A 367 28.87 5.12 2.97
CA ASP A 367 27.42 5.00 2.97
C ASP A 367 26.72 6.38 2.90
N GLN A 368 27.43 7.48 3.18
CA GLN A 368 26.87 8.83 3.11
C GLN A 368 26.38 9.24 1.71
N TYR A 369 26.88 8.57 0.65
CA TYR A 369 26.48 8.84 -0.73
C TYR A 369 25.29 8.00 -1.20
N THR A 370 24.72 7.17 -0.33
CA THR A 370 23.40 6.59 -0.56
C THR A 370 22.35 7.59 -0.07
N ARG A 371 21.64 8.22 -1.00
CA ARG A 371 20.66 9.27 -0.68
C ARG A 371 19.25 8.73 -0.86
N THR A 372 18.45 8.79 0.19
CA THR A 372 17.02 8.46 0.16
C THR A 372 16.20 9.71 0.40
N SER A 373 15.38 10.05 -0.58
CA SER A 373 14.50 11.23 -0.56
C SER A 373 13.04 10.79 -0.66
N TYR A 374 12.14 11.55 -0.02
CA TYR A 374 10.72 11.21 0.08
C TYR A 374 9.89 12.15 -0.78
N TYR A 375 9.07 11.59 -1.67
CA TYR A 375 8.26 12.34 -2.63
C TYR A 375 6.78 12.02 -2.44
N ASN A 376 5.95 13.03 -2.68
CA ASN A 376 4.52 12.80 -2.87
C ASN A 376 4.32 11.97 -4.14
N VAL A 377 3.31 11.11 -4.12
CA VAL A 377 2.98 10.29 -5.28
C VAL A 377 2.39 11.14 -6.41
N PRO A 378 2.73 10.86 -7.68
CA PRO A 378 2.02 11.45 -8.82
C PRO A 378 0.59 10.90 -8.93
N ASP A 379 -0.32 11.71 -9.50
CA ASP A 379 -1.68 11.27 -9.82
C ASP A 379 -1.65 10.14 -10.87
N TYR A 380 -2.69 9.30 -10.89
CA TYR A 380 -2.79 8.19 -11.83
C TYR A 380 -2.61 8.64 -13.30
N GLY A 381 -1.66 8.02 -14.00
CA GLY A 381 -1.34 8.36 -15.39
C GLY A 381 -0.42 9.57 -15.56
N GLU A 382 0.00 10.24 -14.48
CA GLU A 382 1.02 11.28 -14.51
C GLU A 382 2.43 10.72 -14.27
N THR A 383 3.43 11.57 -14.56
CA THR A 383 4.85 11.28 -14.38
C THR A 383 5.44 12.28 -13.40
N LEU A 384 6.16 11.78 -12.40
CA LEU A 384 6.98 12.56 -11.48
C LEU A 384 8.45 12.49 -11.91
N THR A 385 9.10 13.64 -12.10
CA THR A 385 10.56 13.72 -12.24
C THR A 385 11.18 13.92 -10.86
N VAL A 386 12.18 13.10 -10.56
CA VAL A 386 12.92 13.12 -9.29
C VAL A 386 14.38 13.43 -9.59
N ASP A 387 14.90 14.45 -8.92
CA ASP A 387 16.28 14.95 -9.07
C ASP A 387 17.10 14.67 -7.79
N GLU A 388 18.35 14.23 -7.94
CA GLU A 388 19.28 14.01 -6.83
C GLU A 388 20.74 14.07 -7.33
N ASP A 389 21.70 14.36 -6.45
CA ASP A 389 23.12 14.34 -6.79
C ASP A 389 23.75 12.98 -6.46
N VAL A 390 24.41 12.35 -7.44
CA VAL A 390 25.11 11.08 -7.26
C VAL A 390 26.62 11.24 -7.28
N TYR A 391 27.29 10.64 -6.31
CA TYR A 391 28.75 10.69 -6.20
C TYR A 391 29.41 9.69 -7.15
N ILE A 392 30.27 10.18 -8.05
CA ILE A 392 30.96 9.35 -9.04
C ILE A 392 32.48 9.44 -8.88
N THR A 393 33.13 8.28 -8.78
CA THR A 393 34.59 8.13 -8.73
C THR A 393 35.10 7.39 -9.96
N LYS A 394 36.44 7.33 -10.12
CA LYS A 394 37.07 6.52 -11.16
C LYS A 394 36.67 5.03 -11.12
N ASP A 395 36.35 4.51 -9.95
CA ASP A 395 36.02 3.10 -9.75
C ASP A 395 34.50 2.84 -9.85
N THR A 396 33.67 3.87 -10.02
CA THR A 396 32.23 3.74 -10.21
C THR A 396 31.94 3.12 -11.57
N THR A 397 31.17 2.03 -11.56
CA THR A 397 30.77 1.29 -12.75
C THR A 397 29.27 1.37 -13.03
N ARG A 398 28.47 1.77 -12.04
CA ARG A 398 27.01 1.89 -12.17
C ARG A 398 26.39 2.92 -11.22
N VAL A 399 25.32 3.53 -11.71
CA VAL A 399 24.29 4.21 -10.93
C VAL A 399 23.06 3.32 -10.87
N GLU A 400 22.48 3.25 -9.68
CA GLU A 400 21.29 2.48 -9.33
C GLU A 400 20.27 3.39 -8.67
N VAL A 401 19.00 3.21 -9.03
CA VAL A 401 17.88 3.87 -8.39
C VAL A 401 16.88 2.81 -7.98
N SER A 402 16.48 2.85 -6.71
CA SER A 402 15.37 2.03 -6.21
C SER A 402 14.29 2.91 -5.60
N MET A 403 13.05 2.52 -5.84
CA MET A 403 11.86 3.13 -5.29
C MET A 403 11.24 2.18 -4.28
N ASP A 404 10.70 2.71 -3.20
CA ASP A 404 9.89 1.96 -2.25
C ASP A 404 8.64 2.77 -1.92
N VAL A 405 7.49 2.10 -1.89
CA VAL A 405 6.20 2.74 -1.63
C VAL A 405 5.87 2.56 -0.16
N LEU A 406 5.77 3.66 0.57
CA LEU A 406 5.60 3.67 2.03
C LEU A 406 4.21 4.14 2.41
N THR A 407 3.42 3.26 3.04
CA THR A 407 2.13 3.65 3.64
C THR A 407 2.35 4.53 4.86
N CYS A 408 1.60 5.64 4.91
CA CYS A 408 1.61 6.61 5.98
C CYS A 408 0.69 6.20 7.12
N LEU A 409 1.14 6.40 8.37
CA LEU A 409 0.36 6.15 9.59
C LEU A 409 -0.84 7.11 9.75
N ASN A 410 -0.79 8.25 9.08
CA ASN A 410 -1.87 9.24 9.05
C ASN A 410 -2.30 9.49 7.61
N ASN A 411 -3.60 9.75 7.41
CA ASN A 411 -4.17 10.21 6.15
C ASN A 411 -4.75 11.63 6.34
N PRO A 412 -4.13 12.70 5.81
CA PRO A 412 -2.93 12.69 4.96
C PRO A 412 -1.62 12.47 5.75
N CYS A 413 -0.53 12.13 5.04
CA CYS A 413 0.80 11.91 5.62
C CYS A 413 1.28 13.12 6.45
N ASP A 414 1.73 12.88 7.69
CA ASP A 414 2.28 13.93 8.54
C ASP A 414 3.78 14.16 8.23
N LEU A 415 4.05 15.22 7.48
CA LEU A 415 5.42 15.60 7.11
C LEU A 415 6.20 16.26 8.27
N THR A 416 5.55 16.56 9.40
CA THR A 416 6.19 17.22 10.55
C THR A 416 6.90 16.23 11.48
N VAL A 417 6.56 14.95 11.38
CA VAL A 417 7.21 13.86 12.14
C VAL A 417 8.37 13.23 11.36
N PRO A 418 9.38 12.66 12.04
CA PRO A 418 10.48 11.95 11.36
C PRO A 418 9.97 10.70 10.62
N SER A 419 10.72 10.23 9.63
CA SER A 419 10.33 9.07 8.80
C SER A 419 10.03 7.81 9.60
N THR A 420 10.73 7.58 10.72
CA THR A 420 10.51 6.43 11.62
C THR A 420 9.17 6.43 12.36
N GLU A 421 8.52 7.59 12.46
CA GLU A 421 7.19 7.76 13.08
C GLU A 421 6.12 8.11 12.04
N ARG A 422 6.50 8.27 10.77
CA ARG A 422 5.59 8.65 9.67
C ARG A 422 4.99 7.43 8.99
N PHE A 423 5.81 6.40 8.78
CA PHE A 423 5.47 5.26 7.95
C PHE A 423 5.28 4.00 8.79
N GLN A 424 4.47 3.09 8.28
CA GLN A 424 4.27 1.78 8.90
C GLN A 424 5.61 1.03 9.02
N THR A 425 5.82 0.39 10.18
CA THR A 425 7.08 -0.32 10.46
C THR A 425 7.21 -1.59 9.63
N ASP A 426 8.37 -1.77 8.99
CA ASP A 426 8.68 -2.95 8.19
C ASP A 426 9.48 -3.99 9.00
N SER A 427 8.81 -4.73 9.89
CA SER A 427 9.47 -5.70 10.77
C SER A 427 8.60 -6.94 11.05
N PRO A 428 9.04 -8.16 10.67
CA PRO A 428 10.22 -8.46 9.85
C PRO A 428 10.11 -7.82 8.47
N GLU A 429 11.23 -7.42 7.88
CA GLU A 429 11.28 -6.79 6.56
C GLU A 429 10.40 -7.57 5.56
N SER A 430 9.46 -6.86 4.94
CA SER A 430 8.57 -7.39 3.89
C SER A 430 9.35 -7.78 2.65
N HIS A 431 10.60 -7.36 2.59
CA HIS A 431 11.53 -7.58 1.49
C HIS A 431 12.49 -8.76 1.77
N ARG A 432 12.00 -9.93 2.21
CA ARG A 432 12.82 -11.15 2.48
C ARG A 432 12.43 -12.42 1.73
N ALA A 433 13.44 -13.18 1.30
CA ALA A 433 13.25 -14.29 0.36
C ALA A 433 12.72 -15.50 1.10
N ASN A 434 11.49 -15.88 0.81
CA ASN A 434 10.97 -17.16 1.22
C ASN A 434 11.15 -18.17 0.08
N ASN A 435 12.22 -18.97 0.16
CA ASN A 435 12.46 -20.05 -0.80
C ASN A 435 11.89 -21.36 -0.21
N GLY A 436 10.59 -21.57 -0.38
CA GLY A 436 9.93 -22.83 -0.01
C GLY A 436 10.04 -23.22 1.48
N GLY A 437 9.96 -22.24 2.40
CA GLY A 437 10.03 -22.48 3.85
C GLY A 437 11.43 -22.42 4.46
N THR A 438 12.45 -22.03 3.69
CA THR A 438 13.79 -21.72 4.21
C THR A 438 14.08 -20.23 4.08
N GLN A 439 14.49 -19.60 5.19
CA GLN A 439 14.79 -18.17 5.27
C GLN A 439 16.02 -17.82 4.43
N GLY A 440 15.85 -16.99 3.40
CA GLY A 440 16.94 -16.44 2.59
C GLY A 440 17.68 -15.26 3.24
N ALA A 441 18.75 -14.78 2.59
CA ALA A 441 19.45 -13.54 2.97
C ALA A 441 18.54 -12.31 2.87
N ALA A 442 18.91 -11.21 3.53
CA ALA A 442 18.12 -9.99 3.76
C ALA A 442 17.83 -9.14 2.50
N TRP A 443 17.46 -9.74 1.37
CA TRP A 443 17.17 -8.99 0.16
C TRP A 443 16.30 -9.77 -0.81
N SER A 444 14.99 -9.64 -0.69
CA SER A 444 14.07 -10.20 -1.67
C SER A 444 12.79 -9.39 -1.76
N ASN A 445 12.45 -8.97 -2.97
CA ASN A 445 11.07 -8.91 -3.44
C ASN A 445 10.08 -8.23 -2.49
N PRO A 446 10.06 -6.90 -2.49
CA PRO A 446 8.80 -6.18 -2.39
C PRO A 446 7.77 -6.80 -3.36
N GLY A 447 6.51 -6.72 -2.97
CA GLY A 447 5.44 -7.62 -3.43
C GLY A 447 5.27 -8.91 -2.61
N GLN A 448 6.18 -9.25 -1.68
CA GLN A 448 6.01 -10.38 -0.76
C GLN A 448 5.71 -9.94 0.68
N TYR A 449 4.97 -10.76 1.43
CA TYR A 449 4.76 -10.55 2.85
C TYR A 449 5.96 -11.11 3.63
N GLY A 450 6.56 -10.27 4.49
CA GLY A 450 7.70 -10.68 5.31
C GLY A 450 7.28 -11.68 6.38
N VAL A 451 7.97 -12.82 6.50
CA VAL A 451 7.76 -13.76 7.61
C VAL A 451 9.09 -14.22 8.20
N ASN A 452 9.17 -14.25 9.54
CA ASN A 452 10.33 -14.77 10.26
C ASN A 452 9.95 -15.92 11.20
N GLY A 453 9.18 -16.89 10.71
CA GLY A 453 8.79 -18.11 11.44
C GLY A 453 7.86 -17.92 12.66
N THR A 454 7.92 -16.78 13.33
CA THR A 454 7.12 -16.42 14.51
C THR A 454 6.27 -15.17 14.32
N GLN A 455 6.57 -14.34 13.31
CA GLN A 455 5.90 -13.06 13.04
C GLN A 455 5.76 -12.86 11.52
N THR A 456 4.69 -12.17 11.14
CA THR A 456 4.44 -11.63 9.80
C THR A 456 4.66 -10.12 9.84
N SER A 457 5.18 -9.53 8.76
CA SER A 457 5.23 -8.08 8.61
C SER A 457 3.82 -7.51 8.62
N GLU A 458 3.66 -6.39 9.31
CA GLU A 458 2.44 -5.59 9.27
C GLU A 458 2.40 -4.70 8.01
N ARG A 459 3.58 -4.38 7.45
CA ARG A 459 3.72 -3.67 6.19
C ARG A 459 3.38 -4.60 5.01
N ARG A 460 2.59 -4.09 4.07
CA ARG A 460 2.07 -4.88 2.92
C ARG A 460 2.50 -4.31 1.58
N PRO A 461 3.55 -4.87 0.98
CA PRO A 461 4.01 -4.39 -0.32
C PRO A 461 3.01 -4.57 -1.46
N MET A 462 2.16 -5.62 -1.46
CA MET A 462 1.19 -5.83 -2.55
C MET A 462 0.07 -4.79 -2.59
N LEU A 463 -0.23 -4.15 -1.46
CA LEU A 463 -1.14 -3.01 -1.46
C LEU A 463 -0.43 -1.76 -1.97
N GLN A 464 0.86 -1.64 -1.72
CA GLN A 464 1.67 -0.46 -2.00
C GLN A 464 2.20 -0.43 -3.45
N ASP A 465 2.42 -1.60 -4.06
CA ASP A 465 2.95 -1.76 -5.42
C ASP A 465 2.63 -3.14 -6.01
N SER A 466 2.02 -3.16 -7.20
CA SER A 466 1.66 -4.40 -7.91
C SER A 466 2.83 -5.09 -8.63
N TYR A 467 3.92 -4.40 -8.97
CA TYR A 467 4.97 -4.97 -9.84
C TYR A 467 6.42 -4.56 -9.52
N TRP A 468 6.91 -4.88 -8.33
CA TRP A 468 8.25 -4.51 -7.83
C TRP A 468 9.45 -4.41 -8.81
N CYS A 469 9.62 -5.30 -9.79
CA CYS A 469 10.78 -5.18 -10.68
C CYS A 469 10.84 -3.81 -11.40
N ASN A 470 9.70 -3.12 -11.55
CA ASN A 470 9.63 -1.77 -12.10
C ASN A 470 10.13 -0.66 -11.14
N ASN A 471 10.30 -0.95 -9.85
CA ASN A 471 10.85 -0.02 -8.85
C ASN A 471 12.37 0.02 -8.85
N ARG A 472 13.01 -0.63 -9.82
CA ARG A 472 14.46 -0.71 -9.93
C ARG A 472 14.93 -0.28 -11.31
N LEU A 473 15.90 0.63 -11.29
CA LEU A 473 16.57 1.13 -12.49
C LEU A 473 18.08 1.12 -12.29
N THR A 474 18.81 0.55 -13.24
CA THR A 474 20.28 0.57 -13.28
C THR A 474 20.78 0.98 -14.65
N THR A 475 21.93 1.65 -14.65
CA THR A 475 22.70 2.01 -15.85
C THR A 475 23.40 0.82 -16.49
N LEU A 476 23.52 -0.31 -15.79
CA LEU A 476 24.12 -1.53 -16.34
C LEU A 476 23.37 -2.07 -17.57
N SER A 477 24.08 -2.86 -18.38
CA SER A 477 23.43 -3.70 -19.39
C SER A 477 22.57 -4.77 -18.72
N LEU A 478 21.52 -5.23 -19.43
CA LEU A 478 20.67 -6.32 -18.93
C LEU A 478 21.50 -7.55 -18.55
N GLU A 479 22.46 -7.97 -19.39
CA GLU A 479 23.35 -9.10 -19.12
C GLU A 479 24.20 -8.89 -17.86
N ALA A 480 24.76 -7.69 -17.67
CA ALA A 480 25.58 -7.38 -16.50
C ALA A 480 24.75 -7.30 -15.21
N ALA A 481 23.54 -6.76 -15.30
CA ALA A 481 22.63 -6.66 -14.18
C ALA A 481 22.04 -8.03 -13.79
N GLU A 482 21.74 -8.90 -14.76
CA GLU A 482 21.35 -10.30 -14.51
C GLU A 482 22.46 -11.11 -13.85
N ALA A 483 23.72 -10.89 -14.24
CA ALA A 483 24.88 -11.53 -13.64
C ALA A 483 25.17 -11.02 -12.22
N SER A 484 24.64 -9.85 -11.84
CA SER A 484 24.80 -9.29 -10.51
C SER A 484 23.97 -10.05 -9.49
N ALA A 485 24.61 -10.45 -8.39
CA ALA A 485 23.95 -11.16 -7.31
C ALA A 485 22.87 -10.34 -6.61
N ASP A 486 22.83 -9.02 -6.77
CA ASP A 486 21.90 -8.14 -6.06
C ASP A 486 20.70 -7.71 -6.93
N TRP A 487 20.87 -7.78 -8.27
CA TRP A 487 19.90 -7.30 -9.27
C TRP A 487 19.16 -8.42 -9.99
N GLY A 488 19.86 -9.47 -10.44
CA GLY A 488 19.26 -10.65 -11.09
C GLY A 488 18.37 -11.53 -10.20
N LYS A 489 17.99 -11.05 -9.02
CA LYS A 489 17.20 -11.76 -8.00
C LYS A 489 15.75 -11.27 -7.87
N CYS A 490 15.30 -10.33 -8.70
CA CYS A 490 13.88 -9.94 -8.67
C CYS A 490 13.01 -11.17 -8.97
N ASN A 491 12.07 -11.51 -8.09
CA ASN A 491 11.33 -12.77 -8.12
C ASN A 491 10.41 -12.87 -9.32
N GLU A 492 9.79 -11.76 -9.72
CA GLU A 492 8.91 -11.71 -10.89
C GLU A 492 9.74 -12.03 -12.14
N TYR A 493 10.91 -11.40 -12.28
CA TYR A 493 11.88 -11.75 -13.33
C TYR A 493 12.33 -13.22 -13.23
N ALA A 494 12.68 -13.72 -12.05
CA ALA A 494 13.10 -15.12 -11.82
C ALA A 494 11.97 -16.15 -12.10
N ALA A 495 10.70 -15.74 -11.94
CA ALA A 495 9.51 -16.51 -12.30
C ALA A 495 9.14 -16.38 -13.79
N GLY A 496 9.94 -15.64 -14.57
CA GLY A 496 9.72 -15.39 -15.99
C GLY A 496 8.63 -14.36 -16.28
N GLN A 497 8.24 -13.56 -15.30
CA GLN A 497 7.24 -12.49 -15.37
C GLN A 497 7.92 -11.11 -15.37
N GLY A 498 8.22 -10.62 -16.58
CA GLY A 498 8.67 -9.25 -16.85
C GLY A 498 10.18 -8.99 -16.71
N SER A 499 10.56 -7.72 -16.52
CA SER A 499 11.94 -7.20 -16.60
C SER A 499 12.17 -6.13 -15.52
N PHE A 500 13.38 -6.07 -14.98
CA PHE A 500 13.82 -4.92 -14.19
C PHE A 500 14.46 -3.86 -15.12
N GLY A 501 14.54 -2.61 -14.68
CA GLY A 501 15.08 -1.51 -15.47
C GLY A 501 16.59 -1.59 -15.63
N ALA A 502 17.07 -2.00 -16.81
CA ALA A 502 18.49 -1.98 -17.17
C ALA A 502 18.66 -1.24 -18.50
N THR A 503 19.28 -0.07 -18.45
CA THR A 503 19.28 0.88 -19.58
C THR A 503 20.50 0.75 -20.48
N ASN A 504 21.56 0.06 -20.04
CA ASN A 504 22.84 -0.01 -20.73
C ASN A 504 23.42 1.38 -21.07
N GLN A 505 23.22 2.35 -20.17
CA GLN A 505 23.69 3.71 -20.31
C GLN A 505 25.17 3.83 -19.92
N THR A 506 25.91 4.61 -20.69
CA THR A 506 27.30 4.94 -20.36
C THR A 506 27.33 6.06 -19.32
N LEU A 507 28.05 5.85 -18.23
CA LEU A 507 28.29 6.89 -17.23
C LEU A 507 29.14 8.05 -17.80
N PRO A 508 29.06 9.26 -17.22
CA PRO A 508 30.00 10.34 -17.50
C PRO A 508 31.44 9.85 -17.33
N SER A 509 32.32 10.18 -18.28
CA SER A 509 33.67 9.65 -18.25
C SER A 509 34.54 10.41 -17.26
N VAL A 510 35.18 9.68 -16.35
CA VAL A 510 36.09 10.25 -15.36
C VAL A 510 37.44 10.55 -16.00
N VAL A 511 37.82 11.83 -16.01
CA VAL A 511 39.07 12.31 -16.62
C VAL A 511 40.21 12.35 -15.61
N ARG A 512 41.43 12.19 -16.11
CA ARG A 512 42.66 12.43 -15.34
C ARG A 512 43.27 13.77 -15.76
N THR A 513 43.82 14.51 -14.80
CA THR A 513 44.61 15.71 -15.08
C THR A 513 46.06 15.37 -15.43
N ILE A 514 46.69 16.07 -16.38
CA ILE A 514 48.15 16.00 -16.56
C ILE A 514 48.89 16.59 -15.36
N GLY A 515 50.17 16.27 -15.15
CA GLY A 515 50.97 16.95 -14.12
C GLY A 515 51.27 18.40 -14.49
N ALA A 516 51.10 19.36 -13.57
CA ALA A 516 51.42 20.78 -13.83
C ALA A 516 52.88 21.03 -14.24
N SER A 517 53.80 20.08 -13.93
CA SER A 517 55.20 20.09 -14.36
C SER A 517 55.47 19.47 -15.73
N ALA A 518 54.46 18.84 -16.35
CA ALA A 518 54.56 18.24 -17.68
C ALA A 518 54.40 19.28 -18.80
N VAL A 519 53.90 20.48 -18.47
CA VAL A 519 53.82 21.62 -19.39
C VAL A 519 55.24 22.18 -19.59
N PRO A 520 55.71 22.38 -20.84
CA PRO A 520 57.05 22.92 -21.10
C PRO A 520 57.25 24.24 -20.35
N SER A 521 58.38 24.39 -19.63
CA SER A 521 58.70 25.68 -19.02
C SER A 521 58.73 26.74 -20.13
N PHE A 522 58.02 27.85 -19.96
CA PHE A 522 57.96 28.96 -20.93
C PHE A 522 59.28 29.73 -21.10
N ALA A 523 60.41 29.09 -20.82
CA ALA A 523 61.74 29.58 -21.13
C ALA A 523 61.95 29.55 -22.65
N PRO A 524 62.40 30.64 -23.29
CA PRO A 524 62.57 30.69 -24.73
C PRO A 524 63.59 29.63 -25.19
N SER A 525 63.17 28.77 -26.11
CA SER A 525 64.06 27.87 -26.83
C SER A 525 65.00 28.68 -27.75
N ILE A 526 66.30 28.37 -27.72
CA ILE A 526 67.44 28.98 -28.45
C ILE A 526 67.32 29.01 -30.01
N VAL A 527 66.19 28.65 -30.60
CA VAL A 527 66.08 28.40 -32.05
C VAL A 527 66.14 29.67 -32.92
N ALA A 528 65.89 30.86 -32.36
CA ALA A 528 65.92 32.13 -33.13
C ALA A 528 67.33 32.70 -33.42
N VAL A 529 68.42 32.08 -32.94
CA VAL A 529 69.81 32.57 -33.16
C VAL A 529 70.51 31.85 -34.32
N SER A 530 69.90 30.84 -34.93
CA SER A 530 70.55 30.04 -35.98
C SER A 530 70.60 30.72 -37.37
N LEU A 531 69.73 31.70 -37.65
CA LEU A 531 69.64 32.33 -38.97
C LEU A 531 70.58 33.53 -39.19
N THR A 532 71.06 34.19 -38.14
CA THR A 532 72.01 35.31 -38.25
C THR A 532 73.48 34.88 -38.09
N GLY A 533 73.74 33.75 -37.42
CA GLY A 533 75.10 33.16 -37.33
C GLY A 533 75.62 32.56 -38.65
N LEU A 534 74.72 32.18 -39.56
CA LEU A 534 75.07 31.56 -40.84
C LEU A 534 75.62 32.57 -41.86
N PHE A 535 75.23 33.86 -41.77
CA PHE A 535 75.76 34.90 -42.66
C PHE A 535 77.14 35.43 -42.24
N VAL A 536 77.45 35.47 -40.94
CA VAL A 536 78.76 35.93 -40.47
C VAL A 536 79.84 34.85 -40.64
N SER A 537 79.47 33.56 -40.50
CA SER A 537 80.38 32.44 -40.77
C SER A 537 80.67 32.27 -42.26
N ALA A 538 79.72 32.58 -43.15
CA ALA A 538 79.92 32.59 -44.60
C ALA A 538 80.84 33.74 -45.07
N LEU A 539 80.77 34.91 -44.43
CA LEU A 539 81.66 36.05 -44.74
C LEU A 539 83.10 35.80 -44.26
N ALA A 540 83.29 35.16 -43.10
CA ALA A 540 84.61 34.77 -42.61
C ALA A 540 85.29 33.67 -43.45
N PHE A 541 84.52 32.78 -44.10
CA PHE A 541 85.04 31.80 -45.06
C PHE A 541 85.18 32.32 -46.50
N SER A 542 84.59 33.47 -46.85
CA SER A 542 84.74 34.09 -48.18
C SER A 542 86.02 34.91 -48.35
N SER A 543 86.66 35.33 -47.24
CA SER A 543 87.93 36.10 -47.29
C SER A 543 89.18 35.25 -47.56
N ARG A 544 89.04 33.93 -47.72
CA ARG A 544 90.12 33.03 -48.13
C ARG A 544 89.65 32.08 -49.23
N ARG A 545 89.33 32.63 -50.40
CA ARG A 545 89.29 31.89 -51.67
C ARG A 545 89.71 32.80 -52.82
N ALA A 546 91.01 32.87 -53.04
CA ALA A 546 91.60 33.06 -54.35
C ALA A 546 92.87 32.19 -54.41
N ASP A 547 92.96 31.43 -55.50
CA ASP A 547 94.09 30.66 -56.02
C ASP A 547 94.31 29.23 -55.47
N ASP A 548 93.76 28.30 -56.26
CA ASP A 548 94.38 27.15 -56.92
C ASP A 548 95.19 26.10 -56.14
N GLU A 549 94.64 24.88 -56.24
CA GLU A 549 95.21 23.54 -56.48
C GLU A 549 96.58 23.10 -55.95
N GLU A 550 96.54 21.83 -55.52
CA GLU A 550 97.58 20.80 -55.43
C GLU A 550 98.24 20.45 -54.09
N GLU A 551 98.53 19.15 -54.05
CA GLU A 551 98.68 18.24 -52.93
C GLU A 551 99.92 18.45 -52.03
N MET A 552 99.66 18.25 -50.73
CA MET A 552 100.39 17.35 -49.83
C MET A 552 101.91 17.50 -49.61
N LEU A 553 102.20 17.74 -48.32
CA LEU A 553 103.29 17.18 -47.52
C LEU A 553 104.72 17.56 -47.93
N GLU A 554 105.39 18.36 -47.11
CA GLU A 554 106.38 17.85 -46.15
C GLU A 554 107.02 18.99 -45.35
N SER A 555 107.26 18.69 -44.07
CA SER A 555 108.25 19.25 -43.15
C SER A 555 109.22 20.32 -43.66
N THR A 556 109.19 21.50 -43.03
CA THR A 556 110.40 22.27 -42.65
C THR A 556 109.99 23.35 -41.64
N SER A 557 110.33 23.12 -40.36
CA SER A 557 111.38 23.86 -39.64
C SER A 557 110.97 25.27 -39.24
N ILE A 558 110.74 25.40 -37.93
CA ILE A 558 110.84 26.64 -37.17
C ILE A 558 112.18 27.30 -37.53
N GLU A 559 112.13 28.49 -38.12
CA GLU A 559 113.23 29.45 -38.01
C GLU A 559 112.70 30.67 -37.24
N GLU A 560 113.42 30.96 -36.17
CA GLU A 560 113.21 32.04 -35.23
C GLU A 560 113.41 33.38 -35.94
N ASP A 561 112.38 34.21 -35.98
CA ASP A 561 112.55 35.65 -36.13
C ASP A 561 111.98 36.35 -34.89
N GLU A 562 112.85 36.40 -33.89
CA GLU A 562 112.77 37.25 -32.72
C GLU A 562 112.97 38.72 -33.17
N MET A 563 111.97 39.28 -33.85
CA MET A 563 111.98 40.69 -34.28
C MET A 563 111.01 41.50 -33.41
N ALA A 564 111.61 42.32 -32.55
CA ALA A 564 111.01 43.14 -31.49
C ALA A 564 109.63 43.73 -31.83
N VAL A 565 108.57 43.14 -31.25
CA VAL A 565 107.29 43.82 -31.10
C VAL A 565 107.46 44.89 -30.02
N SER A 566 107.43 46.16 -30.41
CA SER A 566 107.44 47.29 -29.49
C SER A 566 106.39 47.10 -28.39
N PRO A 567 106.73 47.24 -27.09
CA PRO A 567 105.77 47.12 -25.97
C PRO A 567 104.52 48.00 -26.14
N VAL A 568 104.64 49.08 -26.91
CA VAL A 568 103.54 50.00 -27.22
C VAL A 568 102.57 49.41 -28.25
N ILE A 569 103.06 48.67 -29.24
CA ILE A 569 102.19 48.06 -30.27
C ILE A 569 101.43 46.86 -29.69
N ALA A 570 102.08 46.06 -28.84
CA ALA A 570 101.43 44.95 -28.16
C ALA A 570 100.31 45.41 -27.21
N THR A 571 100.53 46.50 -26.48
CA THR A 571 99.52 47.08 -25.57
C THR A 571 98.37 47.72 -26.33
N ILE A 572 98.62 48.42 -27.45
CA ILE A 572 97.56 48.96 -28.31
C ILE A 572 96.70 47.84 -28.92
N LEU A 573 97.32 46.76 -29.43
CA LEU A 573 96.59 45.62 -30.00
C LEU A 573 95.79 44.86 -28.94
N MET A 574 96.36 44.67 -27.75
CA MET A 574 95.66 44.01 -26.64
C MET A 574 94.45 44.83 -26.17
N VAL A 575 94.60 46.15 -26.05
CA VAL A 575 93.49 47.04 -25.68
C VAL A 575 92.44 47.12 -26.79
N ALA A 576 92.84 47.15 -28.06
CA ALA A 576 91.89 47.15 -29.18
C ALA A 576 91.07 45.85 -29.22
N ILE A 577 91.72 44.69 -29.03
CA ILE A 577 91.03 43.39 -29.02
C ILE A 577 90.13 43.27 -27.78
N THR A 578 90.54 43.74 -26.60
CA THR A 578 89.68 43.68 -25.41
C THR A 578 88.48 44.62 -25.50
N VAL A 579 88.61 45.79 -26.14
CA VAL A 579 87.49 46.70 -26.41
C VAL A 579 86.52 46.10 -27.45
N VAL A 580 87.03 45.43 -28.47
CA VAL A 580 86.18 44.74 -29.46
C VAL A 580 85.49 43.53 -28.84
N LEU A 581 86.21 42.68 -28.10
CA LEU A 581 85.63 41.54 -27.41
C LEU A 581 84.63 41.98 -26.34
N SER A 582 84.91 43.05 -25.59
CA SER A 582 83.96 43.58 -24.61
C SER A 582 82.74 44.18 -25.29
N GLY A 583 82.88 44.82 -26.45
CA GLY A 583 81.76 45.29 -27.25
C GLY A 583 80.89 44.16 -27.78
N VAL A 584 81.50 43.08 -28.30
CA VAL A 584 80.77 41.90 -28.77
C VAL A 584 80.09 41.18 -27.61
N ILE A 585 80.79 40.97 -26.49
CA ILE A 585 80.23 40.39 -25.27
C ILE A 585 79.14 41.30 -24.70
N TYR A 586 79.25 42.62 -24.79
CA TYR A 586 78.22 43.56 -24.34
C TYR A 586 76.97 43.48 -25.22
N VAL A 587 77.09 43.39 -26.54
CA VAL A 587 75.92 43.22 -27.42
C VAL A 587 75.28 41.83 -27.23
N TRP A 588 76.08 40.79 -27.01
CA TRP A 588 75.59 39.45 -26.64
C TRP A 588 74.89 39.44 -25.28
N ALA A 589 75.52 40.04 -24.26
CA ALA A 589 75.01 40.13 -22.91
C ALA A 589 73.79 41.06 -22.82
N SER A 590 73.75 42.13 -23.61
CA SER A 590 72.60 43.03 -23.76
C SER A 590 71.44 42.29 -24.43
N SER A 591 71.70 41.51 -25.48
CA SER A 591 70.68 40.66 -26.11
C SER A 591 70.16 39.54 -25.20
N LEU A 592 70.98 39.07 -24.25
CA LEU A 592 70.59 38.13 -23.20
C LEU A 592 69.85 38.83 -22.05
N ALA A 593 70.26 40.04 -21.69
CA ALA A 593 69.66 40.84 -20.62
C ALA A 593 68.33 41.48 -21.03
N ASP A 594 68.12 41.75 -22.32
CA ASP A 594 66.85 42.27 -22.88
C ASP A 594 65.84 41.14 -23.18
N THR A 595 66.02 39.96 -22.57
CA THR A 595 65.02 38.88 -22.57
C THR A 595 63.99 39.03 -21.44
N ASP A 596 63.96 40.17 -20.75
CA ASP A 596 63.08 40.45 -19.61
C ASP A 596 61.61 40.72 -20.02
N VAL A 597 61.18 40.12 -21.13
CA VAL A 597 59.78 39.87 -21.44
C VAL A 597 59.63 38.37 -21.66
N LYS A 598 59.44 37.68 -20.52
CA LYS A 598 58.99 36.28 -20.47
C LYS A 598 57.78 36.14 -21.39
N GLY A 599 57.86 35.31 -22.41
CA GLY A 599 56.73 35.05 -23.30
C GLY A 599 55.66 34.30 -22.53
N VAL A 600 54.58 34.99 -22.16
CA VAL A 600 53.34 34.35 -21.68
C VAL A 600 52.83 33.44 -22.80
N PRO A 601 52.37 32.20 -22.51
CA PRO A 601 51.76 31.34 -23.53
C PRO A 601 50.67 32.09 -24.29
N ARG A 602 50.72 32.03 -25.63
CA ARG A 602 49.74 32.72 -26.46
C ARG A 602 48.50 31.85 -26.59
N VAL A 603 47.48 32.22 -25.83
CA VAL A 603 46.14 31.67 -25.95
C VAL A 603 45.23 32.78 -26.48
N THR A 604 44.50 32.48 -27.55
CA THR A 604 43.50 33.38 -28.12
C THR A 604 42.14 32.97 -27.58
N PHE A 605 41.40 33.93 -27.05
CA PHE A 605 40.08 33.74 -26.49
C PHE A 605 39.06 34.55 -27.28
N ASP A 606 37.86 34.00 -27.41
CA ASP A 606 36.65 34.73 -27.78
C ASP A 606 35.78 34.88 -26.53
N ILE A 607 35.08 35.99 -26.41
CA ILE A 607 34.07 36.18 -25.37
C ILE A 607 32.78 36.61 -26.04
N GLU A 608 31.67 36.00 -25.62
CA GLU A 608 30.34 36.39 -26.07
C GLU A 608 29.37 36.42 -24.88
N ASP A 609 28.38 37.28 -24.98
CA ASP A 609 27.24 37.34 -24.08
C ASP A 609 26.14 36.37 -24.53
N VAL A 610 25.66 35.53 -23.61
CA VAL A 610 24.56 34.60 -23.84
C VAL A 610 23.49 34.88 -22.80
N ASN A 611 22.28 35.23 -23.26
CA ASN A 611 21.10 35.45 -22.43
C ASN A 611 21.34 36.40 -21.23
N SER A 612 22.19 37.41 -21.35
CA SER A 612 22.72 38.19 -20.21
C SER A 612 21.70 38.99 -19.38
N PHE A 613 20.43 39.06 -19.79
CA PHE A 613 19.35 39.63 -18.97
C PHE A 613 18.62 38.59 -18.11
N ASP A 614 18.87 37.31 -18.31
CA ASP A 614 18.29 36.21 -17.56
C ASP A 614 19.20 35.89 -16.36
N ALA A 615 18.64 35.81 -15.15
CA ALA A 615 19.41 35.57 -13.93
C ALA A 615 19.94 34.14 -13.82
N ASP A 616 19.21 33.19 -14.41
CA ASP A 616 19.51 31.78 -14.33
C ASP A 616 20.38 31.37 -15.53
N GLN A 617 20.01 31.82 -16.72
CA GLN A 617 20.69 31.44 -17.97
C GLN A 617 21.75 32.43 -18.42
N GLY A 618 21.85 33.62 -17.82
CA GLY A 618 22.72 34.68 -18.31
C GLY A 618 24.19 34.45 -17.96
N HIS A 619 25.03 34.31 -18.97
CA HIS A 619 26.46 34.04 -18.79
C HIS A 619 27.33 34.69 -19.87
N TRP A 620 28.59 34.96 -19.52
CA TRP A 620 29.66 35.22 -20.48
C TRP A 620 30.31 33.89 -20.85
N ARG A 621 30.22 33.53 -22.14
CA ARG A 621 30.88 32.34 -22.68
C ARG A 621 32.25 32.73 -23.21
N ILE A 622 33.29 32.19 -22.59
CA ILE A 622 34.69 32.39 -23.00
C ILE A 622 35.16 31.12 -23.69
N THR A 623 35.38 31.18 -25.01
CA THR A 623 35.83 30.05 -25.82
C THR A 623 37.31 30.19 -26.18
N VAL A 624 38.08 29.12 -26.04
CA VAL A 624 39.48 29.09 -26.46
C VAL A 624 39.58 28.84 -27.96
N GLN A 625 39.93 29.87 -28.75
CA GLN A 625 40.02 29.77 -30.21
C GLN A 625 41.32 29.13 -30.70
N SER A 626 42.43 29.35 -29.99
CA SER A 626 43.72 28.76 -30.34
C SER A 626 44.64 28.76 -29.13
N SER A 627 45.33 27.64 -28.89
CA SER A 627 46.41 27.55 -27.92
C SER A 627 47.69 27.02 -28.56
N GLU A 628 48.85 27.62 -28.24
CA GLU A 628 50.16 27.12 -28.68
C GLU A 628 50.60 25.86 -27.94
N THR A 629 50.11 25.66 -26.70
CA THR A 629 50.48 24.55 -25.82
C THR A 629 49.31 24.14 -24.95
N ASP A 630 49.14 22.84 -24.70
CA ASP A 630 48.16 22.35 -23.75
C ASP A 630 48.57 22.72 -22.32
N LEU A 631 47.70 23.42 -21.61
CA LEU A 631 47.92 23.79 -20.21
C LEU A 631 47.27 22.75 -19.30
N ALA A 632 47.81 22.60 -18.09
CA ALA A 632 47.24 21.68 -17.12
C ALA A 632 46.02 22.32 -16.44
N THR A 633 44.84 21.71 -16.58
CA THR A 633 43.55 22.26 -16.10
C THR A 633 43.55 22.63 -14.62
N GLN A 634 44.16 21.79 -13.77
CA GLN A 634 44.28 22.01 -12.33
C GLN A 634 45.21 23.17 -11.94
N ALA A 635 45.93 23.74 -12.91
CA ALA A 635 46.75 24.92 -12.74
C ALA A 635 46.12 26.16 -13.39
N VAL A 636 44.89 26.09 -13.89
CA VAL A 636 44.15 27.24 -14.43
C VAL A 636 43.11 27.71 -13.42
N GLU A 637 43.13 29.00 -13.10
CA GLU A 637 42.22 29.63 -12.15
C GLU A 637 41.54 30.84 -12.80
N VAL A 638 40.23 30.96 -12.57
CA VAL A 638 39.42 32.10 -13.01
C VAL A 638 39.12 32.96 -11.80
N ARG A 639 39.43 34.25 -11.92
CA ARG A 639 39.18 35.25 -10.88
C ARG A 639 38.15 36.23 -11.40
N VAL A 640 37.01 36.29 -10.74
CA VAL A 640 35.92 37.21 -11.03
C VAL A 640 35.87 38.25 -9.92
N PHE A 641 35.97 39.51 -10.30
CA PHE A 641 35.81 40.66 -9.41
C PHE A 641 34.54 41.41 -9.81
N TYR A 642 33.62 41.57 -8.86
CA TYR A 642 32.37 42.30 -9.05
C TYR A 642 31.99 43.03 -7.76
N VAL A 643 31.00 43.91 -7.85
CA VAL A 643 30.40 44.59 -6.69
C VAL A 643 29.01 44.01 -6.49
N ASP A 644 28.70 43.54 -5.29
CA ASP A 644 27.40 42.95 -4.96
C ASP A 644 26.29 44.01 -4.78
N ALA A 645 25.05 43.56 -4.58
CA ALA A 645 23.88 44.42 -4.33
C ALA A 645 24.05 45.36 -3.11
N SER A 646 24.92 45.00 -2.15
CA SER A 646 25.21 45.78 -0.95
C SER A 646 26.28 46.86 -1.19
N GLY A 647 26.90 46.88 -2.38
CA GLY A 647 27.99 47.78 -2.73
C GLY A 647 29.35 47.32 -2.21
N GLU A 648 29.48 46.06 -1.78
CA GLU A 648 30.73 45.46 -1.32
C GLU A 648 31.44 44.75 -2.47
N ALA A 649 32.78 44.87 -2.50
CA ALA A 649 33.58 44.30 -3.56
C ALA A 649 33.87 42.81 -3.28
N GLN A 650 33.40 41.94 -4.17
CA GLN A 650 33.59 40.50 -4.09
C GLN A 650 34.70 40.03 -5.02
N VAL A 651 35.48 39.04 -4.57
CA VAL A 651 36.51 38.36 -5.36
C VAL A 651 36.24 36.85 -5.27
N VAL A 652 35.79 36.26 -6.36
CA VAL A 652 35.61 34.80 -6.47
C VAL A 652 36.78 34.24 -7.27
N THR A 653 37.47 33.25 -6.71
CA THR A 653 38.58 32.55 -7.38
C THR A 653 38.21 31.08 -7.47
N VAL A 654 38.10 30.57 -8.70
CA VAL A 654 37.68 29.20 -8.97
C VAL A 654 38.78 28.48 -9.74
N ASN A 655 39.15 27.28 -9.30
CA ASN A 655 40.05 26.41 -10.05
C ASN A 655 39.23 25.63 -11.08
N LEU A 656 39.70 25.55 -12.33
CA LEU A 656 38.96 24.84 -13.37
C LEU A 656 38.87 23.33 -13.15
N ALA A 657 39.70 22.76 -12.27
CA ALA A 657 39.66 21.36 -11.87
C ALA A 657 38.87 21.08 -10.58
N ASP A 658 38.10 22.06 -10.10
CA ASP A 658 37.23 21.85 -8.93
C ASP A 658 36.10 20.87 -9.28
N THR A 659 35.89 19.90 -8.39
CA THR A 659 34.85 18.87 -8.50
C THR A 659 33.49 19.36 -8.00
N ASN A 660 33.44 20.51 -7.32
CA ASN A 660 32.20 21.05 -6.77
C ASN A 660 31.53 21.96 -7.81
N ASP A 661 30.73 21.36 -8.69
CA ASP A 661 29.86 22.05 -9.66
C ASP A 661 30.58 22.95 -10.69
N VAL A 662 31.89 22.76 -10.91
CA VAL A 662 32.70 23.56 -11.85
C VAL A 662 33.10 22.76 -13.08
N TYR A 663 33.91 21.70 -12.91
CA TYR A 663 34.43 20.93 -14.05
C TYR A 663 33.36 19.98 -14.62
N GLY A 664 33.10 20.08 -15.93
CA GLY A 664 32.12 19.26 -16.63
C GLY A 664 30.71 19.85 -16.64
N PHE A 665 30.50 20.93 -15.88
CA PHE A 665 29.22 21.59 -15.71
C PHE A 665 29.06 22.77 -16.67
N ASN A 666 27.81 23.12 -16.93
CA ASN A 666 27.40 24.28 -17.68
C ASN A 666 26.39 25.10 -16.85
N PRO A 667 26.01 26.32 -17.29
CA PRO A 667 25.02 27.13 -16.58
C PRO A 667 23.61 26.52 -16.52
N GLU A 668 23.32 25.44 -17.25
CA GLU A 668 22.02 24.76 -17.22
C GLU A 668 21.93 23.70 -16.12
N ASN A 669 23.07 23.20 -15.62
CA ASN A 669 23.14 22.10 -14.66
C ASN A 669 23.97 22.41 -13.40
N SER A 670 24.42 23.65 -13.24
CA SER A 670 25.16 24.12 -12.06
C SER A 670 24.89 25.59 -11.79
N ASP A 671 24.74 25.91 -10.50
CA ASP A 671 24.57 27.28 -10.03
C ASP A 671 25.89 28.01 -9.77
N SER A 672 27.04 27.36 -9.96
CA SER A 672 28.35 27.95 -9.69
C SER A 672 28.60 29.21 -10.52
N MET A 673 29.26 30.20 -9.93
CA MET A 673 29.62 31.46 -10.59
C MET A 673 30.50 31.22 -11.83
N VAL A 674 31.34 30.18 -11.80
CA VAL A 674 32.20 29.77 -12.92
C VAL A 674 32.03 28.29 -13.16
N THR A 675 31.70 27.91 -14.40
CA THR A 675 31.63 26.51 -14.84
C THR A 675 32.52 26.29 -16.05
N PHE A 676 32.94 25.04 -16.28
CA PHE A 676 33.95 24.72 -17.27
C PHE A 676 33.61 23.43 -18.02
N VAL A 677 33.49 23.54 -19.34
CA VAL A 677 33.30 22.40 -20.23
C VAL A 677 34.56 22.22 -21.06
N ASP A 678 35.16 21.04 -20.90
CA ASP A 678 36.44 20.63 -21.48
C ASP A 678 36.22 19.74 -22.72
N GLN A 679 36.96 20.03 -23.78
CA GLN A 679 37.12 19.13 -24.91
C GLN A 679 38.25 18.13 -24.66
N VAL A 680 37.93 17.09 -23.91
CA VAL A 680 38.91 16.10 -23.42
C VAL A 680 39.72 15.40 -24.52
N ASN A 681 41.01 15.23 -24.26
CA ASN A 681 41.91 14.48 -25.12
C ASN A 681 41.93 12.99 -24.73
N SER A 682 41.99 12.10 -25.72
CA SER A 682 42.10 10.65 -25.50
C SER A 682 43.55 10.17 -25.55
N GLU A 683 44.05 9.57 -24.47
CA GLU A 683 45.34 8.88 -24.40
C GLU A 683 45.14 7.36 -24.24
N GLY A 684 44.94 6.66 -25.35
CA GLY A 684 44.54 5.25 -25.31
C GLY A 684 43.11 5.12 -24.79
N ASP A 685 42.92 4.34 -23.72
CA ASP A 685 41.63 4.18 -23.04
C ASP A 685 41.40 5.26 -21.96
N ASP A 686 42.43 6.00 -21.55
CA ASP A 686 42.32 7.08 -20.57
C ASP A 686 41.86 8.39 -21.24
N ARG A 687 40.97 9.14 -20.58
CA ARG A 687 40.64 10.51 -20.96
C ARG A 687 41.42 11.49 -20.10
N VAL A 688 42.00 12.49 -20.74
CA VAL A 688 42.90 13.45 -20.11
C VAL A 688 42.36 14.85 -20.29
N SER A 689 42.23 15.56 -19.17
CA SER A 689 41.84 16.96 -19.13
C SER A 689 43.05 17.86 -19.35
N THR A 690 42.91 18.79 -20.28
CA THR A 690 43.90 19.82 -20.59
C THR A 690 43.18 21.09 -21.03
N PHE A 691 43.67 22.25 -20.63
CA PHE A 691 43.12 23.52 -21.09
C PHE A 691 43.72 23.89 -22.46
N ASN A 692 42.95 23.70 -23.53
CA ASN A 692 43.39 23.89 -24.92
C ASN A 692 42.27 24.41 -25.86
N THR A 693 42.45 24.25 -27.18
CA THR A 693 41.53 24.81 -28.18
C THR A 693 40.22 24.04 -28.23
N GLY A 694 39.10 24.75 -28.11
CA GLY A 694 37.75 24.16 -28.08
C GLY A 694 37.09 24.21 -26.70
N ASP A 695 37.86 24.46 -25.65
CA ASP A 695 37.34 24.57 -24.29
C ASP A 695 36.52 25.83 -24.08
N THR A 696 35.54 25.72 -23.18
CA THR A 696 34.63 26.81 -22.84
C THR A 696 34.52 27.01 -21.33
N VAL A 697 34.76 28.24 -20.90
CA VAL A 697 34.51 28.71 -19.53
C VAL A 697 33.25 29.56 -19.55
N PHE A 698 32.34 29.32 -18.64
CA PHE A 698 31.16 30.13 -18.44
C PHE A 698 31.29 30.90 -17.14
N VAL A 699 30.93 32.19 -17.16
CA VAL A 699 30.88 33.04 -15.96
C VAL A 699 29.50 33.68 -15.87
N ARG A 700 28.79 33.52 -14.75
CA ARG A 700 27.43 34.07 -14.60
C ARG A 700 27.43 35.59 -14.66
N THR A 701 26.40 36.16 -15.27
CA THR A 701 26.16 37.61 -15.37
C THR A 701 25.41 38.18 -14.16
N HIS A 702 24.86 37.31 -13.32
CA HIS A 702 24.16 37.65 -12.10
C HIS A 702 24.83 36.95 -10.90
N ASP A 703 24.72 37.52 -9.71
CA ASP A 703 25.15 36.86 -8.48
C ASP A 703 24.18 35.75 -8.03
N SER A 704 24.51 35.07 -6.93
CA SER A 704 23.70 33.98 -6.37
C SER A 704 22.31 34.43 -5.87
N GLU A 705 22.08 35.73 -5.72
CA GLU A 705 20.76 36.30 -5.35
C GLU A 705 19.97 36.77 -6.58
N GLY A 706 20.52 36.57 -7.78
CA GLY A 706 19.92 37.02 -9.05
C GLY A 706 20.12 38.50 -9.32
N THR A 707 21.11 39.15 -8.67
CA THR A 707 21.42 40.56 -8.92
C THR A 707 22.29 40.69 -10.17
N PRO A 708 21.94 41.56 -11.14
CA PRO A 708 22.74 41.77 -12.33
C PRO A 708 24.09 42.40 -11.99
N LEU A 709 25.16 41.87 -12.59
CA LEU A 709 26.51 42.34 -12.35
C LEU A 709 26.91 43.44 -13.35
N GLU A 710 27.46 44.54 -12.81
CA GLU A 710 27.99 45.67 -13.57
C GLU A 710 29.49 45.89 -13.24
N ASP A 711 30.25 46.42 -14.20
CA ASP A 711 31.70 46.70 -14.08
C ASP A 711 32.56 45.50 -13.63
N VAL A 712 32.23 44.30 -14.13
CA VAL A 712 32.90 43.06 -13.79
C VAL A 712 34.27 42.98 -14.44
N THR A 713 35.25 42.51 -13.66
CA THR A 713 36.58 42.17 -14.13
C THR A 713 36.83 40.67 -14.03
N ILE A 714 36.99 40.00 -15.16
CA ILE A 714 37.33 38.57 -15.24
C ILE A 714 38.81 38.44 -15.59
N THR A 715 39.55 37.63 -14.83
CA THR A 715 40.96 37.34 -15.09
C THR A 715 41.21 35.84 -15.11
N LEU A 716 41.73 35.34 -16.22
CA LEU A 716 42.21 33.95 -16.35
C LEU A 716 43.71 33.90 -16.02
N ASN A 717 44.07 33.06 -15.05
CA ASN A 717 45.45 32.88 -14.60
C ASN A 717 45.88 31.43 -14.76
N TYR A 718 47.13 31.23 -15.16
CA TYR A 718 47.84 29.97 -15.03
C TYR A 718 48.70 30.04 -13.75
N ALA A 719 48.33 29.29 -12.72
CA ALA A 719 48.93 29.26 -11.39
C ALA A 719 49.32 27.81 -11.00
N PRO A 720 50.41 27.24 -11.57
CA PRO A 720 50.85 25.91 -11.19
C PRO A 720 51.46 25.90 -9.77
N ASN A 721 51.23 24.81 -9.02
CA ASN A 721 51.80 24.59 -7.68
C ASN A 721 53.34 24.67 -7.63
N VAL A 722 53.99 24.40 -8.77
CA VAL A 722 55.45 24.47 -8.94
C VAL A 722 55.75 25.16 -10.28
N GLY A 723 56.33 26.36 -10.26
CA GLY A 723 56.65 27.11 -11.47
C GLY A 723 56.39 28.61 -11.32
N GLN A 724 56.67 29.39 -12.38
CA GLN A 724 56.19 30.78 -12.46
C GLN A 724 54.84 30.77 -13.14
N GLY A 725 53.80 31.20 -12.42
CA GLY A 725 52.48 31.45 -12.99
C GLY A 725 52.49 32.63 -13.96
N ALA A 726 51.45 32.71 -14.78
CA ALA A 726 51.27 33.77 -15.76
C ALA A 726 49.78 34.14 -15.86
N GLN A 727 49.50 35.43 -15.99
CA GLN A 727 48.17 35.92 -16.31
C GLN A 727 47.94 35.73 -17.82
N LEU A 728 46.92 34.96 -18.20
CA LEU A 728 46.65 34.62 -19.60
C LEU A 728 45.88 35.75 -20.28
N ARG A 729 44.79 36.22 -19.66
CA ARG A 729 43.92 37.27 -20.19
C ARG A 729 43.12 37.95 -19.09
N THR A 730 42.77 39.22 -19.31
CA THR A 730 41.81 39.96 -18.49
C THR A 730 40.81 40.67 -19.37
N TRP A 731 39.55 40.65 -18.92
CA TRP A 731 38.43 41.43 -19.43
C TRP A 731 37.97 42.38 -18.32
N GLN A 732 37.69 43.63 -18.65
CA GLN A 732 37.32 44.69 -17.68
C GLN A 732 36.12 45.46 -18.22
N GLY A 733 35.29 45.98 -17.31
CA GLY A 733 34.12 46.77 -17.67
C GLY A 733 33.02 45.93 -18.32
N LEU A 734 32.97 44.62 -18.01
CA LEU A 734 31.88 43.75 -18.44
C LEU A 734 30.62 44.12 -17.66
N SER A 735 29.49 44.18 -18.34
CA SER A 735 28.19 44.48 -17.75
C SER A 735 27.15 43.57 -18.38
N TYR A 736 26.17 43.14 -17.60
CA TYR A 736 25.09 42.28 -18.10
C TYR A 736 24.31 42.90 -19.29
N ASP A 737 24.28 44.23 -19.38
CA ASP A 737 23.54 44.99 -20.41
C ASP A 737 24.40 45.47 -21.60
N VAL A 738 25.69 45.16 -21.61
CA VAL A 738 26.64 45.54 -22.66
C VAL A 738 27.23 44.30 -23.30
N SER A 739 27.16 44.21 -24.63
CA SER A 739 27.79 43.12 -25.39
C SER A 739 29.30 43.06 -25.10
N ALA A 740 29.79 41.86 -24.82
CA ALA A 740 31.15 41.60 -24.33
C ALA A 740 32.27 41.87 -25.35
#